data_AF-A0A9P9Y1U1-F1
#
_entry.id   AF-A0A9P9Y1U1-F1
#
_cell.length_a   1.000
_cell.length_b   1.000
_cell.length_c   1.000
_cell.angle_alpha   90.00
_cell.angle_beta   90.00
_cell.angle_gamma   90.00
#
_symmetry.space_group_name_H-M   'P 1'
#
loop_
_entity.id
_entity.type
_entity.pdbx_description
1 polymer ?
#
loop_
_entity_poly.entity_id
_entity_poly.type
_entity_poly.pdbx_seq_one_letter_code
_entity_poly.pdbx_strand_id
1 'polypeptide(L)'
;MSHYGGGGYPGQGHYGGQQHHGGGSYGGYGHHPPPPPPPGPPQGYGGGGYDQPPSHYSGQQGGYNRPPPPPPPGGYDGGAGYGQGHGGYSGSSRPSKPPPPQHPPPPGRDVYGYPLHSAPYPARHARSGPPPPSAPQQFGHGAPEGYTFQYSNCTGKRKALLIGINYFGQDGELRGCINDVHNLSTFLMERYNYRREDMVMLTDDQKNPVMHPTKENIIRAMQWLVKDAQPNDSLFLHYSGHGGQTEDLDGDEDDGFDEVIYPVDHQQNGHIVDDEIHWRVVKPLQPGVRLTAIFDSCHSASCMDLPYIYSTKGVLKEPNLAKEAGEGLLDAVKAYASGNIMGVGSAVLGFAKTAYMGDDAYKKTIETKTSPADVIMWSGSKDDQTSADATINAKATGAMSYAFISALKANGDQTYVELLNSIRDILEDDYSQKPQLSCSHPLAKQAWPNNDIATTSTTASDIDRDMKLPTWTTRLGSLRWLRWTIVPLLLWLSIGIFYIGSEREWLGPAPLEGIIRDGSDRMNMTILKPLAKRLPCIGPRGNLKDDHNDGALRFSDLDTEYPTPFIGSQRELGLKRMWMTASDRYGPYGFTTTNDARSQPDWDKVSWANLQDDCAAANARRFPKPPTTIYEPRFTLLANSTIDATPHWKTTLNPSRRTAIVVRSWEGVGYKSENIYMLRSLITEASLDTGAEYTVFLLINIKDRKRDIHTSTEAYRKALESLKLPPELASIAVLWDENLLASWYPQVKEHGSMFQINQPLQLFALHYPEFDHYWQIELDQRFMGHAGEMLDVMADFARMEPRKQALERSTFPYSEELYEDYEELMVRVDEANKGKSRAWPALRISDVKPIGPVPQDKSQDDAFSWGVGEEAAFIATGFCADVRTSTWVFGGWLEGHLNKGHDTPRWFRPPAIFRVSRTVLLEAHRAQFETGLSLPSESTMPTWALWLGLKVSYPPLPVYMHPYSAERSKKRPGNENDETSRLEDEWRHRDKRPFFGHLPERSEKGLSMANPQSFADRGLSYWWVSNWPRRIMDVWMRNQVDAEDLPGFMRVHEGQIYAPNFMMHPVKT
;
A
#
# COMPACT_ATOMS: atom_id res chain seq x y z
N MET A 1 48.48 53.43 14.20
CA MET A 1 47.97 54.80 13.94
C MET A 1 46.56 54.67 13.38
N SER A 2 45.59 55.15 14.15
CA SER A 2 44.24 55.68 13.82
C SER A 2 43.51 55.35 12.50
N HIS A 3 42.30 54.79 12.68
CA HIS A 3 40.99 55.09 12.07
C HIS A 3 40.66 54.74 10.60
N TYR A 4 39.61 53.91 10.45
CA TYR A 4 38.37 53.99 9.63
C TYR A 4 37.88 52.53 9.43
N GLY A 5 36.63 52.10 9.60
CA GLY A 5 35.34 52.69 9.93
C GLY A 5 34.30 51.61 9.59
N GLY A 6 33.48 51.19 10.57
CA GLY A 6 32.48 50.12 10.41
C GLY A 6 31.08 50.64 10.14
N GLY A 7 30.25 49.77 9.54
CA GLY A 7 28.79 49.85 9.43
C GLY A 7 28.32 48.57 8.71
N GLY A 8 27.37 47.77 9.18
CA GLY A 8 26.22 48.06 10.02
C GLY A 8 24.97 47.71 9.20
N TYR A 9 24.54 46.46 9.26
CA TYR A 9 23.33 45.92 8.59
C TYR A 9 22.06 46.64 9.06
N PRO A 10 21.11 46.98 8.17
CA PRO A 10 19.76 47.33 8.56
C PRO A 10 18.81 46.13 8.40
N GLY A 11 17.97 45.96 9.42
CA GLY A 11 16.93 44.94 9.50
C GLY A 11 15.70 45.24 8.65
N GLN A 12 14.82 44.24 8.70
CA GLN A 12 13.51 44.10 8.07
C GLN A 12 12.68 45.39 7.97
N GLY A 13 12.17 45.65 6.77
CA GLY A 13 11.14 46.67 6.50
C GLY A 13 10.37 46.33 5.22
N HIS A 14 9.05 46.25 5.35
CA HIS A 14 8.06 46.19 4.28
C HIS A 14 8.26 47.32 3.24
N TYR A 15 8.01 47.05 1.96
CA TYR A 15 7.75 48.09 0.96
C TYR A 15 6.43 47.86 0.24
N GLY A 16 5.55 48.85 0.38
CA GLY A 16 4.22 48.95 -0.19
C GLY A 16 4.19 49.62 -1.56
N GLY A 17 3.01 49.50 -2.19
CA GLY A 17 2.64 50.07 -3.48
C GLY A 17 2.38 51.57 -3.47
N GLN A 18 2.34 52.11 -4.69
CA GLN A 18 2.28 53.54 -5.03
C GLN A 18 0.92 54.20 -4.77
N GLN A 19 1.02 55.53 -4.62
CA GLN A 19 0.07 56.54 -4.20
C GLN A 19 -1.13 56.75 -5.16
N HIS A 20 -2.28 57.15 -4.59
CA HIS A 20 -3.12 58.21 -5.16
C HIS A 20 -3.90 58.96 -4.06
N HIS A 21 -4.12 60.25 -4.32
CA HIS A 21 -4.51 61.34 -3.43
C HIS A 21 -5.98 61.40 -2.96
N GLY A 22 -6.17 62.07 -1.81
CA GLY A 22 -7.42 62.72 -1.34
C GLY A 22 -7.82 62.22 0.05
N GLY A 23 -8.09 62.99 1.11
CA GLY A 23 -8.28 64.43 1.31
C GLY A 23 -9.30 64.61 2.45
N GLY A 24 -8.89 65.21 3.59
CA GLY A 24 -9.74 65.61 4.72
C GLY A 24 -10.13 64.48 5.71
N SER A 25 -10.44 64.70 6.98
CA SER A 25 -10.52 65.88 7.84
C SER A 25 -10.97 65.38 9.24
N TYR A 26 -10.20 65.68 10.29
CA TYR A 26 -10.58 65.87 11.71
C TYR A 26 -11.22 64.75 12.55
N GLY A 27 -10.65 64.55 13.75
CA GLY A 27 -11.37 64.07 14.94
C GLY A 27 -10.53 63.21 15.90
N GLY A 28 -9.69 63.84 16.73
CA GLY A 28 -9.02 63.16 17.84
C GLY A 28 -9.89 63.10 19.10
N TYR A 29 -9.66 62.10 19.96
CA TYR A 29 -9.60 62.17 21.44
C TYR A 29 -9.09 60.81 21.96
N GLY A 30 -8.05 60.83 22.79
CA GLY A 30 -7.42 59.63 23.35
C GLY A 30 -7.97 59.22 24.72
N HIS A 31 -7.69 57.98 25.12
CA HIS A 31 -7.55 57.56 26.52
C HIS A 31 -6.74 56.25 26.60
N HIS A 32 -5.74 56.21 27.51
CA HIS A 32 -4.92 55.04 27.84
C HIS A 32 -5.63 54.10 28.83
N PRO A 33 -5.39 52.77 28.81
CA PRO A 33 -5.82 51.83 29.85
C PRO A 33 -4.75 51.55 30.95
N PRO A 34 -5.14 51.12 32.18
CA PRO A 34 -4.27 50.99 33.36
C PRO A 34 -3.62 49.58 33.56
N PRO A 35 -2.62 49.44 34.47
CA PRO A 35 -1.82 48.21 34.69
C PRO A 35 -2.39 47.22 35.75
N PRO A 36 -1.86 45.97 35.83
CA PRO A 36 -2.40 44.88 36.67
C PRO A 36 -1.83 44.79 38.11
N PRO A 37 -2.49 44.08 39.05
CA PRO A 37 -2.08 43.98 40.46
C PRO A 37 -1.22 42.74 40.84
N PRO A 38 -0.57 42.73 42.03
CA PRO A 38 0.47 41.76 42.45
C PRO A 38 -0.03 40.58 43.33
N PRO A 39 0.82 39.57 43.64
CA PRO A 39 0.42 38.31 44.30
C PRO A 39 0.62 38.27 45.84
N GLY A 40 -0.07 37.34 46.52
CA GLY A 40 0.02 37.08 47.97
C GLY A 40 0.20 35.59 48.35
N PRO A 41 0.50 35.26 49.64
CA PRO A 41 1.48 34.24 50.05
C PRO A 41 0.91 32.92 50.69
N PRO A 42 1.76 31.94 51.10
CA PRO A 42 1.39 30.52 51.31
C PRO A 42 1.45 30.02 52.78
N GLN A 43 0.83 28.84 53.07
CA GLN A 43 1.01 27.92 54.23
C GLN A 43 0.03 26.72 54.04
N GLY A 44 0.22 25.44 54.38
CA GLY A 44 1.24 24.68 55.10
C GLY A 44 0.58 23.59 55.99
N TYR A 45 0.82 22.30 55.68
CA TYR A 45 0.80 21.07 56.52
C TYR A 45 -0.45 20.59 57.33
N GLY A 46 -0.71 19.27 57.27
CA GLY A 46 -0.94 18.45 58.48
C GLY A 46 -2.09 17.42 58.54
N GLY A 47 -1.79 16.17 58.16
CA GLY A 47 -2.04 14.85 58.83
C GLY A 47 -3.25 14.50 59.72
N GLY A 48 -3.75 13.26 59.52
CA GLY A 48 -4.43 12.35 60.49
C GLY A 48 -5.91 12.65 60.77
N GLY A 49 -6.87 11.72 60.93
CA GLY A 49 -6.89 10.28 61.17
C GLY A 49 -8.10 9.99 62.11
N TYR A 50 -8.92 8.99 61.77
CA TYR A 50 -9.93 8.28 62.58
C TYR A 50 -11.18 9.02 63.13
N ASP A 51 -12.37 8.58 62.72
CA ASP A 51 -13.37 7.85 63.54
C ASP A 51 -14.83 8.03 63.05
N GLN A 52 -15.56 6.91 63.00
CA GLN A 52 -17.02 6.82 62.89
C GLN A 52 -17.68 6.96 64.31
N PRO A 53 -18.99 6.67 64.47
CA PRO A 53 -20.21 7.46 64.24
C PRO A 53 -20.86 7.84 65.62
N PRO A 54 -22.11 8.37 65.74
CA PRO A 54 -23.28 7.47 65.79
C PRO A 54 -24.69 8.09 65.44
N SER A 55 -25.58 7.19 65.00
CA SER A 55 -27.03 7.02 65.28
C SER A 55 -28.03 8.17 65.55
N HIS A 56 -29.15 8.10 64.79
CA HIS A 56 -30.59 8.12 65.14
C HIS A 56 -31.25 9.33 65.86
N TYR A 57 -32.33 9.89 65.28
CA TYR A 57 -33.75 9.58 65.61
C TYR A 57 -34.80 10.32 64.74
N SER A 58 -35.85 9.59 64.32
CA SER A 58 -37.30 9.90 64.06
C SER A 58 -37.79 11.27 63.50
N GLY A 59 -38.88 11.36 62.71
CA GLY A 59 -39.83 10.36 62.22
C GLY A 59 -41.11 10.94 61.56
N GLN A 60 -41.89 10.02 60.94
CA GLN A 60 -43.36 9.98 60.65
C GLN A 60 -43.99 11.05 59.71
N GLN A 61 -45.03 10.81 58.89
CA GLN A 61 -45.92 9.67 58.58
C GLN A 61 -46.72 9.97 57.29
N GLY A 62 -47.20 8.93 56.58
CA GLY A 62 -48.37 8.99 55.67
C GLY A 62 -48.29 8.06 54.46
N GLY A 63 -49.09 6.99 54.41
CA GLY A 63 -49.20 6.08 53.27
C GLY A 63 -50.61 5.52 53.06
N TYR A 64 -50.84 4.82 51.94
CA TYR A 64 -51.82 3.73 51.73
C TYR A 64 -51.52 2.91 50.43
N ASN A 65 -51.03 1.67 50.59
CA ASN A 65 -51.34 0.35 49.94
C ASN A 65 -52.22 0.29 48.64
N ARG A 66 -51.97 -0.53 47.58
CA ARG A 66 -51.88 -2.04 47.45
C ARG A 66 -51.52 -2.47 45.96
N PRO A 67 -51.38 -3.79 45.57
CA PRO A 67 -50.37 -4.36 44.63
C PRO A 67 -50.95 -4.97 43.29
N PRO A 68 -50.14 -5.60 42.39
CA PRO A 68 -50.52 -5.92 40.99
C PRO A 68 -51.18 -7.31 40.75
N PRO A 69 -51.80 -7.56 39.57
CA PRO A 69 -52.65 -8.73 39.30
C PRO A 69 -51.95 -9.97 38.64
N PRO A 70 -52.57 -11.17 38.70
CA PRO A 70 -52.09 -12.46 38.14
C PRO A 70 -52.67 -12.82 36.73
N PRO A 71 -52.19 -13.89 36.06
CA PRO A 71 -52.56 -14.25 34.67
C PRO A 71 -53.79 -15.19 34.55
N PRO A 72 -54.42 -15.30 33.35
CA PRO A 72 -55.61 -16.13 33.14
C PRO A 72 -55.31 -17.60 32.74
N PRO A 73 -56.25 -18.56 32.99
CA PRO A 73 -56.03 -20.01 32.82
C PRO A 73 -56.85 -20.67 31.68
N GLY A 74 -56.41 -21.87 31.25
CA GLY A 74 -57.29 -23.01 31.00
C GLY A 74 -57.27 -23.67 29.61
N GLY A 75 -56.95 -24.98 29.57
CA GLY A 75 -57.25 -25.87 28.43
C GLY A 75 -56.46 -27.19 28.42
N TYR A 76 -56.92 -28.17 29.20
CA TYR A 76 -56.47 -29.58 29.20
C TYR A 76 -57.07 -30.35 28.00
N ASP A 77 -56.29 -31.23 27.36
CA ASP A 77 -56.72 -32.63 27.18
C ASP A 77 -55.52 -33.57 26.94
N GLY A 78 -55.59 -34.77 27.53
CA GLY A 78 -54.49 -35.71 27.69
C GLY A 78 -54.46 -36.87 26.67
N GLY A 79 -53.49 -37.76 26.86
CA GLY A 79 -53.49 -39.09 26.21
C GLY A 79 -52.11 -39.73 26.13
N ALA A 80 -51.78 -40.55 27.12
CA ALA A 80 -50.63 -41.44 27.12
C ALA A 80 -50.91 -42.72 26.31
N GLY A 81 -49.88 -43.32 25.70
CA GLY A 81 -49.96 -44.66 25.12
C GLY A 81 -48.63 -45.18 24.55
N TYR A 82 -48.00 -46.09 25.29
CA TYR A 82 -46.90 -46.96 24.84
C TYR A 82 -47.45 -48.12 23.99
N GLY A 83 -46.71 -48.56 22.96
CA GLY A 83 -46.97 -49.81 22.23
C GLY A 83 -45.88 -50.19 21.22
N GLN A 84 -45.19 -51.29 21.48
CA GLN A 84 -44.27 -52.00 20.57
C GLN A 84 -45.01 -52.78 19.46
N GLY A 85 -44.35 -53.04 18.32
CA GLY A 85 -44.56 -54.30 17.57
C GLY A 85 -44.58 -54.25 16.02
N HIS A 86 -43.46 -54.64 15.42
CA HIS A 86 -43.25 -55.42 14.17
C HIS A 86 -44.03 -55.18 12.85
N GLY A 87 -43.27 -54.87 11.78
CA GLY A 87 -43.17 -55.72 10.56
C GLY A 87 -43.99 -55.34 9.31
N GLY A 88 -43.32 -55.00 8.20
CA GLY A 88 -43.91 -55.07 6.85
C GLY A 88 -43.20 -54.21 5.78
N TYR A 89 -42.41 -54.86 4.91
CA TYR A 89 -41.89 -54.28 3.67
C TYR A 89 -42.91 -54.44 2.53
N SER A 90 -43.31 -53.35 1.88
CA SER A 90 -43.62 -53.32 0.43
C SER A 90 -43.92 -51.89 -0.05
N GLY A 91 -43.38 -51.52 -1.22
CA GLY A 91 -44.05 -50.58 -2.12
C GLY A 91 -43.42 -49.19 -2.25
N SER A 92 -42.83 -48.96 -3.42
CA SER A 92 -42.28 -47.70 -3.93
C SER A 92 -43.27 -46.53 -3.92
N SER A 93 -42.87 -45.40 -3.33
CA SER A 93 -43.42 -44.07 -3.64
C SER A 93 -42.44 -42.97 -3.21
N ARG A 94 -42.02 -42.17 -4.20
CA ARG A 94 -41.38 -40.83 -4.20
C ARG A 94 -40.76 -40.31 -2.88
N PRO A 95 -39.52 -39.77 -2.88
CA PRO A 95 -39.02 -39.05 -1.72
C PRO A 95 -39.90 -37.83 -1.44
N SER A 96 -40.58 -37.86 -0.30
CA SER A 96 -41.30 -36.75 0.30
C SER A 96 -40.35 -35.60 0.62
N LYS A 97 -40.76 -34.38 0.29
CA LYS A 97 -40.10 -33.13 0.73
C LYS A 97 -39.81 -33.19 2.24
N PRO A 98 -38.66 -32.69 2.72
CA PRO A 98 -38.40 -32.59 4.14
C PRO A 98 -39.48 -31.71 4.81
N PRO A 99 -39.86 -31.99 6.07
CA PRO A 99 -40.84 -31.17 6.77
C PRO A 99 -40.29 -29.75 6.96
N PRO A 100 -41.11 -28.69 6.77
CA PRO A 100 -40.67 -27.33 7.01
C PRO A 100 -40.35 -27.10 8.50
N PRO A 101 -39.46 -26.16 8.83
CA PRO A 101 -39.18 -25.74 10.21
C PRO A 101 -40.47 -25.34 10.94
N GLN A 102 -40.53 -25.61 12.25
CA GLN A 102 -41.71 -25.39 13.10
C GLN A 102 -42.07 -23.91 13.34
N HIS A 103 -41.37 -22.97 12.70
CA HIS A 103 -41.62 -21.53 12.79
C HIS A 103 -41.71 -20.91 11.38
N PRO A 104 -42.72 -20.06 11.10
CA PRO A 104 -42.79 -19.34 9.84
C PRO A 104 -41.59 -18.39 9.71
N PRO A 105 -40.97 -18.27 8.52
CA PRO A 105 -39.86 -17.35 8.32
C PRO A 105 -40.31 -15.89 8.54
N PRO A 106 -39.41 -14.99 8.96
CA PRO A 106 -39.69 -13.55 9.04
C PRO A 106 -40.25 -13.01 7.71
N PRO A 107 -41.13 -11.99 7.73
CA PRO A 107 -41.67 -11.40 6.51
C PRO A 107 -40.54 -10.97 5.55
N GLY A 108 -40.63 -11.38 4.28
CA GLY A 108 -39.64 -11.03 3.25
C GLY A 108 -38.44 -11.98 3.15
N ARG A 109 -38.50 -13.20 3.72
CA ARG A 109 -37.43 -14.23 3.58
C ARG A 109 -37.99 -15.65 3.33
N ASP A 110 -37.21 -16.49 2.63
CA ASP A 110 -37.55 -17.89 2.33
C ASP A 110 -37.30 -18.80 3.55
N VAL A 111 -37.72 -20.07 3.44
CA VAL A 111 -37.63 -21.08 4.51
C VAL A 111 -36.19 -21.38 4.95
N TYR A 112 -35.21 -20.97 4.14
CA TYR A 112 -33.79 -21.18 4.39
C TYR A 112 -33.06 -19.90 4.87
N GLY A 113 -33.80 -18.80 5.08
CA GLY A 113 -33.27 -17.54 5.62
C GLY A 113 -32.78 -16.54 4.57
N TYR A 114 -32.98 -16.81 3.28
CA TYR A 114 -32.60 -15.90 2.19
C TYR A 114 -33.69 -14.86 1.92
N PRO A 115 -33.34 -13.61 1.53
CA PRO A 115 -34.33 -12.59 1.19
C PRO A 115 -35.27 -12.99 0.03
N LEU A 116 -36.59 -12.89 0.25
CA LEU A 116 -37.62 -12.91 -0.79
C LEU A 116 -37.79 -11.48 -1.32
N HIS A 117 -36.91 -11.09 -2.25
CA HIS A 117 -37.00 -9.88 -3.08
C HIS A 117 -37.43 -8.57 -2.37
N SER A 118 -36.44 -7.75 -2.00
CA SER A 118 -36.51 -6.28 -2.08
C SER A 118 -35.16 -5.65 -1.69
N ALA A 119 -34.22 -5.59 -2.65
CA ALA A 119 -33.18 -4.58 -2.65
C ALA A 119 -33.27 -3.88 -4.01
N PRO A 120 -33.45 -2.55 -4.09
CA PRO A 120 -33.52 -1.84 -5.35
C PRO A 120 -32.08 -1.67 -5.89
N TYR A 121 -31.54 -2.71 -6.52
CA TYR A 121 -30.49 -2.46 -7.51
C TYR A 121 -31.15 -1.70 -8.67
N PRO A 122 -30.67 -0.50 -9.03
CA PRO A 122 -31.22 0.18 -10.20
C PRO A 122 -31.02 -0.74 -11.39
N ALA A 123 -32.12 -1.14 -12.02
CA ALA A 123 -32.10 -1.87 -13.28
C ALA A 123 -31.49 -0.98 -14.37
N ARG A 124 -30.16 -0.81 -14.36
CA ARG A 124 -29.41 -0.52 -15.58
C ARG A 124 -29.66 -1.73 -16.46
N HIS A 125 -30.19 -1.50 -17.66
CA HIS A 125 -30.46 -2.52 -18.66
C HIS A 125 -29.29 -3.49 -18.76
N ALA A 126 -29.39 -4.66 -18.12
CA ALA A 126 -28.44 -5.74 -18.26
C ALA A 126 -28.52 -6.21 -19.71
N ARG A 127 -27.60 -5.71 -20.53
CA ARG A 127 -27.27 -6.42 -21.77
C ARG A 127 -26.52 -7.65 -21.31
N SER A 128 -27.14 -8.81 -21.41
CA SER A 128 -26.44 -10.09 -21.35
C SER A 128 -25.23 -9.99 -22.25
N GLY A 129 -24.04 -10.11 -21.65
CA GLY A 129 -22.80 -10.16 -22.41
C GLY A 129 -22.90 -11.25 -23.49
N PRO A 130 -22.22 -11.10 -24.63
CA PRO A 130 -22.20 -12.15 -25.64
C PRO A 130 -21.73 -13.47 -25.00
N PRO A 131 -22.31 -14.62 -25.39
CA PRO A 131 -21.88 -15.91 -24.86
C PRO A 131 -20.37 -16.11 -25.11
N PRO A 132 -19.66 -16.82 -24.21
CA PRO A 132 -18.24 -17.06 -24.39
C PRO A 132 -17.96 -17.73 -25.75
N PRO A 133 -16.78 -17.51 -26.35
CA PRO A 133 -16.43 -18.09 -27.63
C PRO A 133 -16.57 -19.62 -27.61
N SER A 134 -17.29 -20.19 -28.57
CA SER A 134 -17.48 -21.64 -28.68
C SER A 134 -16.32 -22.36 -29.37
N ALA A 135 -15.44 -21.60 -30.05
CA ALA A 135 -14.25 -22.12 -30.71
C ALA A 135 -13.06 -22.22 -29.73
N PRO A 136 -12.10 -23.13 -29.97
CA PRO A 136 -10.86 -23.19 -29.20
C PRO A 136 -10.13 -21.85 -29.14
N GLN A 137 -9.68 -21.45 -27.96
CA GLN A 137 -8.97 -20.22 -27.65
C GLN A 137 -7.50 -20.49 -27.33
N GLN A 138 -6.62 -19.52 -27.60
CA GLN A 138 -5.19 -19.62 -27.27
C GLN A 138 -4.93 -19.03 -25.88
N PHE A 139 -3.96 -19.62 -25.16
CA PHE A 139 -3.56 -19.19 -23.81
C PHE A 139 -2.75 -17.87 -23.76
N GLY A 140 -2.33 -17.32 -24.91
CA GLY A 140 -1.47 -16.12 -24.95
C GLY A 140 0.01 -16.43 -24.71
N HIS A 141 0.79 -15.47 -24.20
CA HIS A 141 2.20 -15.66 -23.87
C HIS A 141 2.37 -16.45 -22.55
N GLY A 142 3.18 -17.51 -22.55
CA GLY A 142 3.54 -18.28 -21.35
C GLY A 142 3.20 -19.78 -21.39
N ALA A 143 2.20 -20.20 -22.18
CA ALA A 143 1.85 -21.62 -22.36
C ALA A 143 2.61 -22.25 -23.56
N PRO A 144 2.74 -23.60 -23.63
CA PRO A 144 3.39 -24.28 -24.76
C PRO A 144 2.81 -23.90 -26.13
N GLU A 145 3.66 -23.69 -27.14
CA GLU A 145 3.22 -23.36 -28.50
C GLU A 145 2.23 -24.40 -29.05
N GLY A 146 1.03 -23.94 -29.47
CA GLY A 146 -0.03 -24.79 -30.01
C GLY A 146 -1.05 -25.32 -29.00
N TYR A 147 -0.94 -24.96 -27.72
CA TYR A 147 -1.90 -25.33 -26.68
C TYR A 147 -3.15 -24.42 -26.72
N THR A 148 -4.35 -25.02 -26.69
CA THR A 148 -5.64 -24.30 -26.76
C THR A 148 -6.63 -24.81 -25.71
N PHE A 149 -7.49 -23.93 -25.20
CA PHE A 149 -8.59 -24.29 -24.29
C PHE A 149 -9.95 -24.02 -24.94
N GLN A 150 -11.02 -24.55 -24.35
CA GLN A 150 -12.38 -24.33 -24.84
C GLN A 150 -13.35 -24.10 -23.68
N TYR A 151 -14.19 -23.07 -23.79
CA TYR A 151 -15.29 -22.83 -22.86
C TYR A 151 -16.39 -23.87 -23.04
N SER A 152 -17.01 -24.27 -21.93
CA SER A 152 -18.20 -25.11 -21.93
C SER A 152 -19.45 -24.27 -22.13
N ASN A 153 -20.33 -24.70 -23.03
CA ASN A 153 -21.68 -24.14 -23.12
C ASN A 153 -22.62 -24.66 -22.02
N CYS A 154 -22.15 -25.57 -21.15
CA CYS A 154 -22.90 -26.15 -20.03
C CYS A 154 -24.25 -26.81 -20.43
N THR A 155 -24.31 -27.36 -21.64
CA THR A 155 -25.50 -28.01 -22.24
C THR A 155 -25.52 -29.53 -22.07
N GLY A 156 -24.41 -30.12 -21.63
CA GLY A 156 -24.24 -31.56 -21.40
C GLY A 156 -24.75 -32.04 -20.03
N LYS A 157 -24.17 -33.14 -19.56
CA LYS A 157 -24.51 -33.76 -18.27
C LYS A 157 -24.09 -32.86 -17.11
N ARG A 158 -24.93 -32.81 -16.07
CA ARG A 158 -24.67 -32.06 -14.83
C ARG A 158 -24.43 -33.00 -13.67
N LYS A 159 -23.26 -32.95 -13.02
CA LYS A 159 -22.89 -33.80 -11.87
C LYS A 159 -22.31 -32.94 -10.75
N ALA A 160 -22.68 -33.22 -9.50
CA ALA A 160 -22.12 -32.49 -8.35
C ALA A 160 -21.52 -33.42 -7.29
N LEU A 161 -20.38 -33.01 -6.74
CA LEU A 161 -19.79 -33.56 -5.53
C LEU A 161 -19.83 -32.50 -4.44
N LEU A 162 -20.55 -32.78 -3.36
CA LEU A 162 -20.74 -31.85 -2.25
C LEU A 162 -20.23 -32.51 -0.95
N ILE A 163 -19.26 -31.89 -0.30
CA ILE A 163 -18.57 -32.44 0.88
C ILE A 163 -18.75 -31.45 2.03
N GLY A 164 -19.24 -31.91 3.17
CA GLY A 164 -19.49 -31.09 4.36
C GLY A 164 -19.11 -31.85 5.62
N ILE A 165 -18.16 -31.35 6.39
CA ILE A 165 -17.59 -32.08 7.53
C ILE A 165 -17.68 -31.23 8.80
N ASN A 166 -18.44 -31.70 9.79
CA ASN A 166 -18.57 -31.03 11.08
C ASN A 166 -17.58 -31.57 12.14
N TYR A 167 -16.93 -32.70 11.90
CA TYR A 167 -15.94 -33.32 12.80
C TYR A 167 -16.52 -33.65 14.18
N PHE A 168 -17.73 -34.23 14.23
CA PHE A 168 -18.43 -34.51 15.49
C PHE A 168 -17.56 -35.27 16.51
N GLY A 169 -17.43 -34.72 17.72
CA GLY A 169 -16.68 -35.33 18.81
C GLY A 169 -15.16 -35.26 18.67
N GLN A 170 -14.63 -34.49 17.73
CA GLN A 170 -13.20 -34.19 17.58
C GLN A 170 -12.88 -32.77 18.09
N ASP A 171 -11.62 -32.50 18.45
CA ASP A 171 -11.15 -31.15 18.74
C ASP A 171 -11.25 -30.29 17.46
N GLY A 172 -11.99 -29.17 17.52
CA GLY A 172 -12.28 -28.34 16.35
C GLY A 172 -13.62 -28.63 15.66
N GLU A 173 -14.59 -29.26 16.34
CA GLU A 173 -15.94 -29.49 15.83
C GLU A 173 -16.60 -28.21 15.27
N LEU A 174 -17.08 -28.29 14.02
CA LEU A 174 -17.83 -27.27 13.29
C LEU A 174 -19.33 -27.59 13.31
N ARG A 175 -20.17 -26.60 12.99
CA ARG A 175 -21.63 -26.70 13.07
C ARG A 175 -22.33 -26.29 11.78
N GLY A 176 -21.62 -25.63 10.85
CA GLY A 176 -22.20 -25.09 9.61
C GLY A 176 -22.04 -25.94 8.35
N CYS A 177 -20.99 -26.77 8.27
CA CYS A 177 -20.54 -27.34 6.99
C CYS A 177 -21.55 -28.27 6.32
N ILE A 178 -22.26 -29.07 7.12
CA ILE A 178 -23.32 -29.95 6.62
C ILE A 178 -24.52 -29.13 6.09
N ASN A 179 -24.84 -28.00 6.73
CA ASN A 179 -25.91 -27.13 6.27
C ASN A 179 -25.57 -26.49 4.93
N ASP A 180 -24.31 -26.13 4.70
CA ASP A 180 -23.84 -25.55 3.43
C ASP A 180 -24.06 -26.54 2.26
N VAL A 181 -23.74 -27.82 2.47
CA VAL A 181 -24.02 -28.89 1.49
C VAL A 181 -25.50 -28.98 1.17
N HIS A 182 -26.37 -28.91 2.18
CA HIS A 182 -27.82 -28.96 1.98
C HIS A 182 -28.35 -27.73 1.24
N ASN A 183 -27.89 -26.53 1.60
CA ASN A 183 -28.27 -25.29 0.95
C ASN A 183 -27.87 -25.29 -0.53
N LEU A 184 -26.62 -25.68 -0.83
CA LEU A 184 -26.10 -25.69 -2.18
C LEU A 184 -26.73 -26.81 -3.03
N SER A 185 -26.96 -28.00 -2.47
CA SER A 185 -27.67 -29.08 -3.20
C SER A 185 -29.07 -28.65 -3.62
N THR A 186 -29.79 -27.97 -2.73
CA THR A 186 -31.14 -27.45 -2.99
C THR A 186 -31.09 -26.38 -4.08
N PHE A 187 -30.17 -25.43 -3.96
CA PHE A 187 -29.96 -24.38 -4.96
C PHE A 187 -29.65 -24.93 -6.36
N LEU A 188 -28.73 -25.91 -6.46
CA LEU A 188 -28.36 -26.54 -7.74
C LEU A 188 -29.52 -27.31 -8.37
N MET A 189 -30.35 -28.00 -7.58
CA MET A 189 -31.55 -28.68 -8.07
C MET A 189 -32.62 -27.68 -8.54
N GLU A 190 -32.89 -26.65 -7.75
CA GLU A 190 -33.99 -25.70 -8.00
C GLU A 190 -33.69 -24.72 -9.14
N ARG A 191 -32.45 -24.25 -9.27
CA ARG A 191 -32.07 -23.19 -10.21
C ARG A 191 -31.30 -23.69 -11.43
N TYR A 192 -30.50 -24.75 -11.27
CA TYR A 192 -29.55 -25.20 -12.29
C TYR A 192 -29.76 -26.65 -12.74
N ASN A 193 -30.94 -27.23 -12.50
CA ASN A 193 -31.35 -28.53 -13.06
C ASN A 193 -30.33 -29.67 -12.85
N TYR A 194 -29.57 -29.63 -11.76
CA TYR A 194 -28.79 -30.79 -11.34
C TYR A 194 -29.76 -31.81 -10.74
N ARG A 195 -29.68 -33.07 -11.17
CA ARG A 195 -30.57 -34.12 -10.65
C ARG A 195 -29.97 -34.73 -9.39
N ARG A 196 -30.80 -35.08 -8.41
CA ARG A 196 -30.32 -35.64 -7.13
C ARG A 196 -29.51 -36.93 -7.33
N GLU A 197 -29.88 -37.75 -8.31
CA GLU A 197 -29.17 -38.98 -8.69
C GLU A 197 -27.80 -38.75 -9.33
N ASP A 198 -27.53 -37.54 -9.83
CA ASP A 198 -26.22 -37.12 -10.34
C ASP A 198 -25.46 -36.29 -9.29
N MET A 199 -25.81 -36.41 -8.01
CA MET A 199 -25.09 -35.76 -6.90
C MET A 199 -24.57 -36.78 -5.89
N VAL A 200 -23.26 -36.71 -5.59
CA VAL A 200 -22.66 -37.39 -4.43
C VAL A 200 -22.53 -36.36 -3.30
N MET A 201 -23.10 -36.66 -2.14
CA MET A 201 -23.02 -35.82 -0.95
C MET A 201 -22.34 -36.58 0.18
N LEU A 202 -21.16 -36.15 0.61
CA LEU A 202 -20.41 -36.76 1.70
C LEU A 202 -20.52 -35.90 2.96
N THR A 203 -21.18 -36.41 4.00
CA THR A 203 -21.33 -35.71 5.29
C THR A 203 -21.15 -36.67 6.46
N ASP A 204 -20.53 -36.20 7.55
CA ASP A 204 -20.15 -37.03 8.71
C ASP A 204 -21.31 -37.32 9.67
N ASP A 205 -22.53 -36.87 9.37
CA ASP A 205 -23.80 -37.25 10.03
C ASP A 205 -24.53 -38.41 9.33
N GLN A 206 -24.07 -38.86 8.16
CA GLN A 206 -24.73 -39.92 7.40
C GLN A 206 -24.71 -41.25 8.16
N LYS A 207 -25.75 -42.07 7.99
CA LYS A 207 -25.75 -43.44 8.54
C LYS A 207 -24.95 -44.43 7.70
N ASN A 208 -24.76 -44.13 6.42
CA ASN A 208 -24.11 -45.02 5.47
C ASN A 208 -22.60 -44.75 5.44
N PRO A 209 -21.74 -45.71 5.82
CA PRO A 209 -20.29 -45.50 5.88
C PRO A 209 -19.65 -45.10 4.54
N VAL A 210 -20.22 -45.50 3.40
CA VAL A 210 -19.68 -45.09 2.08
C VAL A 210 -20.01 -43.65 1.72
N MET A 211 -20.88 -42.99 2.49
CA MET A 211 -21.21 -41.57 2.34
C MET A 211 -20.53 -40.70 3.41
N HIS A 212 -19.68 -41.30 4.26
CA HIS A 212 -18.84 -40.53 5.18
C HIS A 212 -17.70 -39.88 4.42
N PRO A 213 -17.31 -38.64 4.76
CA PRO A 213 -16.24 -37.91 4.10
C PRO A 213 -14.85 -38.37 4.61
N THR A 214 -14.60 -39.68 4.52
CA THR A 214 -13.27 -40.26 4.74
C THR A 214 -12.35 -39.96 3.57
N LYS A 215 -11.03 -40.00 3.76
CA LYS A 215 -10.06 -39.75 2.69
C LYS A 215 -10.32 -40.62 1.46
N GLU A 216 -10.55 -41.92 1.70
CA GLU A 216 -10.85 -42.89 0.63
C GLU A 216 -12.14 -42.53 -0.13
N ASN A 217 -13.21 -42.19 0.59
CA ASN A 217 -14.49 -41.86 -0.02
C ASN A 217 -14.44 -40.55 -0.80
N ILE A 218 -13.74 -39.54 -0.28
CA ILE A 218 -13.53 -38.25 -0.97
C ILE A 218 -12.78 -38.48 -2.29
N ILE A 219 -11.66 -39.22 -2.26
CA ILE A 219 -10.87 -39.55 -3.46
C ILE A 219 -11.71 -40.31 -4.48
N ARG A 220 -12.48 -41.31 -4.03
CA ARG A 220 -13.37 -42.08 -4.90
C ARG A 220 -14.47 -41.20 -5.52
N ALA A 221 -15.00 -40.25 -4.76
CA ALA A 221 -16.02 -39.35 -5.24
C ALA A 221 -15.47 -38.33 -6.23
N MET A 222 -14.25 -37.82 -6.02
CA MET A 222 -13.53 -36.96 -6.98
C MET A 222 -13.34 -37.68 -8.32
N GLN A 223 -12.88 -38.93 -8.28
CA GLN A 223 -12.76 -39.78 -9.48
C GLN A 223 -14.12 -40.00 -10.15
N TRP A 224 -15.17 -40.27 -9.36
CA TRP A 224 -16.52 -40.39 -9.89
C TRP A 224 -16.98 -39.10 -10.58
N LEU A 225 -16.67 -37.92 -10.03
CA LEU A 225 -17.12 -36.62 -10.54
C LEU A 225 -16.63 -36.40 -11.97
N VAL A 226 -15.35 -36.66 -12.23
CA VAL A 226 -14.73 -36.42 -13.54
C VAL A 226 -14.83 -37.58 -14.51
N LYS A 227 -15.18 -38.77 -14.01
CA LYS A 227 -15.30 -39.97 -14.85
C LYS A 227 -16.28 -39.76 -16.00
N ASP A 228 -15.78 -40.06 -17.20
CA ASP A 228 -16.48 -40.02 -18.49
C ASP A 228 -17.04 -38.64 -18.87
N ALA A 229 -16.52 -37.55 -18.26
CA ALA A 229 -16.96 -36.19 -18.56
C ALA A 229 -16.69 -35.82 -20.04
N GLN A 230 -17.72 -35.31 -20.72
CA GLN A 230 -17.70 -34.95 -22.13
C GLN A 230 -17.72 -33.43 -22.32
N PRO A 231 -17.20 -32.90 -23.44
CA PRO A 231 -17.30 -31.48 -23.75
C PRO A 231 -18.74 -30.97 -23.62
N ASN A 232 -18.89 -29.80 -22.99
CA ASN A 232 -20.13 -29.15 -22.57
C ASN A 232 -20.83 -29.72 -21.34
N ASP A 233 -20.30 -30.78 -20.71
CA ASP A 233 -20.74 -31.17 -19.36
C ASP A 233 -20.44 -30.04 -18.35
N SER A 234 -21.22 -30.03 -17.26
CA SER A 234 -21.07 -29.06 -16.16
C SER A 234 -20.98 -29.79 -14.83
N LEU A 235 -19.77 -29.82 -14.30
CA LEU A 235 -19.42 -30.45 -13.04
C LEU A 235 -19.40 -29.39 -11.95
N PHE A 236 -19.83 -29.76 -10.74
CA PHE A 236 -19.80 -28.90 -9.57
C PHE A 236 -19.07 -29.59 -8.42
N LEU A 237 -18.12 -28.91 -7.80
CA LEU A 237 -17.41 -29.38 -6.60
C LEU A 237 -17.64 -28.37 -5.47
N HIS A 238 -18.03 -28.85 -4.29
CA HIS A 238 -18.14 -28.02 -3.09
C HIS A 238 -17.51 -28.73 -1.91
N TYR A 239 -16.70 -28.00 -1.16
CA TYR A 239 -16.12 -28.45 0.10
C TYR A 239 -16.38 -27.39 1.18
N SER A 240 -16.96 -27.81 2.31
CA SER A 240 -17.05 -27.02 3.53
C SER A 240 -16.52 -27.87 4.69
N GLY A 241 -15.52 -27.37 5.41
CA GLY A 241 -14.77 -28.10 6.42
C GLY A 241 -13.45 -27.40 6.78
N HIS A 242 -12.56 -28.08 7.51
CA HIS A 242 -11.24 -27.54 7.84
C HIS A 242 -10.32 -27.53 6.61
N GLY A 243 -9.50 -26.49 6.51
CA GLY A 243 -8.38 -26.39 5.57
C GLY A 243 -7.11 -25.94 6.29
N GLY A 244 -5.95 -26.18 5.67
CA GLY A 244 -4.63 -25.81 6.20
C GLY A 244 -3.55 -26.06 5.15
N GLN A 245 -2.28 -26.01 5.55
CA GLN A 245 -1.13 -26.08 4.63
C GLN A 245 -0.15 -27.21 5.00
N THR A 246 0.55 -27.80 4.02
CA THR A 246 1.63 -28.81 4.21
C THR A 246 2.83 -28.52 3.32
N GLU A 247 4.02 -29.09 3.55
CA GLU A 247 5.22 -28.77 2.74
C GLU A 247 5.09 -29.26 1.28
N ASP A 248 5.35 -28.37 0.31
CA ASP A 248 5.36 -28.66 -1.14
C ASP A 248 6.58 -29.54 -1.52
N LEU A 249 6.32 -30.65 -2.23
CA LEU A 249 7.35 -31.61 -2.69
C LEU A 249 7.71 -31.45 -4.18
N ASP A 250 6.93 -30.66 -4.90
CA ASP A 250 6.83 -30.52 -6.33
C ASP A 250 7.55 -29.23 -6.77
N GLY A 251 7.41 -28.14 -6.02
CA GLY A 251 8.05 -26.85 -6.22
C GLY A 251 7.32 -25.98 -7.24
N ASP A 252 6.00 -26.13 -7.35
CA ASP A 252 5.11 -25.29 -8.14
C ASP A 252 4.26 -24.33 -7.29
N GLU A 253 4.35 -24.42 -5.96
CA GLU A 253 3.79 -23.43 -5.05
C GLU A 253 4.84 -22.41 -4.61
N ASP A 254 4.42 -21.16 -4.70
CA ASP A 254 5.28 -19.99 -4.57
C ASP A 254 5.72 -19.76 -3.11
N ASP A 255 4.90 -20.17 -2.14
CA ASP A 255 5.19 -20.13 -0.71
C ASP A 255 5.89 -21.40 -0.17
N GLY A 256 6.00 -22.45 -0.99
CA GLY A 256 6.56 -23.76 -0.65
C GLY A 256 5.63 -24.62 0.22
N PHE A 257 4.33 -24.35 0.24
CA PHE A 257 3.33 -25.14 0.94
C PHE A 257 2.11 -25.47 0.06
N ASP A 258 1.74 -26.74 0.02
CA ASP A 258 0.49 -27.22 -0.59
C ASP A 258 -0.69 -26.92 0.33
N GLU A 259 -1.80 -26.42 -0.22
CA GLU A 259 -3.07 -26.29 0.49
C GLU A 259 -3.74 -27.65 0.67
N VAL A 260 -4.38 -27.86 1.82
CA VAL A 260 -4.92 -29.17 2.20
C VAL A 260 -6.34 -29.10 2.72
N ILE A 261 -7.13 -30.10 2.36
CA ILE A 261 -8.42 -30.37 2.98
C ILE A 261 -8.30 -31.53 3.96
N TYR A 262 -9.04 -31.46 5.07
CA TYR A 262 -9.00 -32.47 6.13
C TYR A 262 -10.24 -33.39 6.08
N PRO A 263 -10.09 -34.66 5.64
CA PRO A 263 -11.16 -35.66 5.79
C PRO A 263 -11.55 -35.90 7.26
N VAL A 264 -12.72 -36.50 7.50
CA VAL A 264 -13.18 -36.79 8.87
C VAL A 264 -12.23 -37.73 9.62
N ASP A 265 -11.46 -38.54 8.90
CA ASP A 265 -10.49 -39.50 9.40
C ASP A 265 -9.02 -39.04 9.24
N HIS A 266 -8.80 -37.73 9.08
CA HIS A 266 -7.46 -37.16 8.85
C HIS A 266 -6.42 -37.55 9.91
N GLN A 267 -6.84 -37.75 11.16
CA GLN A 267 -5.94 -38.20 12.24
C GLN A 267 -5.31 -39.58 11.96
N GLN A 268 -5.99 -40.43 11.20
CA GLN A 268 -5.55 -41.80 10.88
C GLN A 268 -5.01 -41.90 9.44
N ASN A 269 -5.65 -41.22 8.49
CA ASN A 269 -5.39 -41.37 7.06
C ASN A 269 -4.75 -40.13 6.40
N GLY A 270 -4.47 -39.08 7.19
CA GLY A 270 -3.89 -37.82 6.73
C GLY A 270 -4.87 -36.94 5.95
N HIS A 271 -4.38 -35.78 5.52
CA HIS A 271 -5.08 -34.79 4.69
C HIS A 271 -4.97 -35.12 3.18
N ILE A 272 -5.67 -34.34 2.34
CA ILE A 272 -5.56 -34.39 0.88
C ILE A 272 -4.99 -33.04 0.43
N VAL A 273 -3.87 -33.07 -0.30
CA VAL A 273 -3.20 -31.89 -0.86
C VAL A 273 -3.85 -31.44 -2.18
N ASP A 274 -3.80 -30.15 -2.47
CA ASP A 274 -4.26 -29.48 -3.69
C ASP A 274 -3.72 -30.12 -4.98
N ASP A 275 -2.47 -30.53 -4.95
CA ASP A 275 -1.75 -31.24 -6.01
C ASP A 275 -2.45 -32.57 -6.39
N GLU A 276 -2.96 -33.29 -5.38
CA GLU A 276 -3.77 -34.50 -5.55
C GLU A 276 -5.17 -34.16 -6.07
N ILE A 277 -5.75 -33.02 -5.66
CA ILE A 277 -7.03 -32.53 -6.18
C ILE A 277 -6.89 -32.15 -7.66
N HIS A 278 -5.84 -31.40 -8.02
CA HIS A 278 -5.54 -31.00 -9.38
C HIS A 278 -5.34 -32.22 -10.28
N TRP A 279 -4.49 -33.17 -9.87
CA TRP A 279 -4.24 -34.40 -10.63
C TRP A 279 -5.50 -35.23 -10.84
N ARG A 280 -6.38 -35.32 -9.83
CA ARG A 280 -7.58 -36.17 -9.88
C ARG A 280 -8.77 -35.50 -10.55
N VAL A 281 -8.87 -34.17 -10.48
CA VAL A 281 -10.09 -33.44 -10.83
C VAL A 281 -9.89 -32.47 -12.00
N VAL A 282 -8.72 -31.85 -12.15
CA VAL A 282 -8.46 -30.88 -13.23
C VAL A 282 -7.83 -31.56 -14.44
N LYS A 283 -6.73 -32.29 -14.22
CA LYS A 283 -5.94 -32.92 -15.30
C LYS A 283 -6.72 -33.89 -16.20
N PRO A 284 -7.69 -34.69 -15.71
CA PRO A 284 -8.40 -35.64 -16.56
C PRO A 284 -9.47 -35.02 -17.47
N LEU A 285 -9.78 -33.74 -17.31
CA LEU A 285 -10.90 -33.10 -18.00
C LEU A 285 -10.57 -32.82 -19.47
N GLN A 286 -11.53 -33.14 -20.34
CA GLN A 286 -11.44 -32.84 -21.77
C GLN A 286 -11.69 -31.34 -22.04
N PRO A 287 -11.17 -30.79 -23.16
CA PRO A 287 -11.48 -29.43 -23.57
C PRO A 287 -12.99 -29.18 -23.64
N GLY A 288 -13.46 -28.05 -23.11
CA GLY A 288 -14.88 -27.70 -23.11
C GLY A 288 -15.71 -28.35 -22.01
N VAL A 289 -15.13 -29.13 -21.08
CA VAL A 289 -15.82 -29.54 -19.85
C VAL A 289 -15.80 -28.40 -18.84
N ARG A 290 -16.95 -28.03 -18.24
CA ARG A 290 -16.99 -27.07 -17.13
C ARG A 290 -16.78 -27.79 -15.81
N LEU A 291 -15.89 -27.28 -14.97
CA LEU A 291 -15.88 -27.55 -13.54
C LEU A 291 -16.01 -26.22 -12.77
N THR A 292 -17.04 -26.11 -11.94
CA THR A 292 -17.19 -25.01 -10.98
C THR A 292 -16.96 -25.52 -9.57
N ALA A 293 -15.97 -24.96 -8.87
CA ALA A 293 -15.62 -25.34 -7.51
C ALA A 293 -15.89 -24.21 -6.51
N ILE A 294 -16.33 -24.55 -5.31
CA ILE A 294 -16.44 -23.62 -4.18
C ILE A 294 -15.78 -24.28 -2.95
N PHE A 295 -14.81 -23.59 -2.36
CA PHE A 295 -14.17 -24.00 -1.11
C PHE A 295 -14.55 -23.01 0.01
N ASP A 296 -15.24 -23.52 1.02
CA ASP A 296 -15.65 -22.82 2.24
C ASP A 296 -14.77 -23.30 3.41
N SER A 297 -13.46 -23.08 3.28
CA SER A 297 -12.43 -23.46 4.25
C SER A 297 -11.34 -22.39 4.35
N CYS A 298 -10.64 -22.31 5.49
CA CYS A 298 -9.44 -21.49 5.62
C CYS A 298 -8.32 -22.01 4.71
N HIS A 299 -7.46 -21.10 4.21
CA HIS A 299 -6.33 -21.42 3.32
C HIS A 299 -6.80 -22.23 2.08
N SER A 300 -7.62 -21.59 1.23
CA SER A 300 -8.23 -22.27 0.07
C SER A 300 -8.08 -21.51 -1.24
N ALA A 301 -7.15 -20.56 -1.30
CA ALA A 301 -6.91 -19.73 -2.48
C ALA A 301 -6.29 -20.53 -3.65
N SER A 302 -5.44 -21.53 -3.34
CA SER A 302 -4.74 -22.40 -4.29
C SER A 302 -5.16 -23.87 -4.26
N CYS A 303 -6.24 -24.27 -3.56
CA CYS A 303 -6.71 -25.67 -3.40
C CYS A 303 -6.90 -26.55 -4.68
N MET A 304 -6.69 -26.01 -5.88
CA MET A 304 -6.78 -26.70 -7.17
C MET A 304 -5.63 -26.33 -8.14
N ASP A 305 -4.59 -25.63 -7.67
CA ASP A 305 -3.40 -25.16 -8.42
C ASP A 305 -3.78 -24.46 -9.73
N LEU A 306 -4.75 -23.55 -9.67
CA LEU A 306 -5.25 -22.88 -10.87
C LEU A 306 -4.39 -21.65 -11.20
N PRO A 307 -3.77 -21.59 -12.40
CA PRO A 307 -2.74 -20.59 -12.71
C PRO A 307 -3.26 -19.15 -12.91
N TYR A 308 -4.58 -18.95 -13.02
CA TYR A 308 -5.15 -17.62 -13.24
C TYR A 308 -6.04 -17.18 -12.08
N ILE A 309 -5.56 -16.28 -11.23
CA ILE A 309 -6.31 -15.77 -10.07
C ILE A 309 -6.81 -14.34 -10.37
N TYR A 310 -8.09 -14.09 -10.20
CA TYR A 310 -8.77 -12.83 -10.46
C TYR A 310 -9.31 -12.23 -9.17
N SER A 311 -9.08 -10.92 -9.00
CA SER A 311 -9.69 -10.11 -7.94
C SER A 311 -10.98 -9.43 -8.40
N THR A 312 -11.69 -8.77 -7.48
CA THR A 312 -12.92 -7.98 -7.71
C THR A 312 -12.74 -6.83 -8.72
N LYS A 313 -11.49 -6.45 -9.00
CA LYS A 313 -11.10 -5.46 -10.03
C LYS A 313 -10.81 -6.08 -11.40
N GLY A 314 -10.81 -7.41 -11.49
CA GLY A 314 -10.56 -8.13 -12.73
C GLY A 314 -9.10 -8.29 -13.15
N VAL A 315 -8.18 -7.84 -12.31
CA VAL A 315 -6.74 -7.96 -12.51
C VAL A 315 -6.30 -9.38 -12.19
N LEU A 316 -5.52 -9.97 -13.11
CA LEU A 316 -4.78 -11.22 -12.87
C LEU A 316 -3.78 -10.97 -11.74
N LYS A 317 -4.00 -11.57 -10.57
CA LYS A 317 -3.12 -11.47 -9.41
C LYS A 317 -1.90 -12.34 -9.70
N GLU A 318 -0.75 -11.73 -10.00
CA GLU A 318 0.52 -12.46 -9.92
C GLU A 318 0.75 -12.84 -8.43
N PRO A 319 1.21 -14.06 -8.13
CA PRO A 319 1.23 -14.56 -6.76
C PRO A 319 2.10 -13.69 -5.85
N ASN A 320 1.56 -13.30 -4.71
CA ASN A 320 2.26 -12.53 -3.70
C ASN A 320 3.02 -13.47 -2.75
N LEU A 321 4.13 -14.04 -3.24
CA LEU A 321 5.07 -14.95 -2.54
C LEU A 321 5.43 -14.56 -1.09
N ALA A 322 5.43 -13.27 -0.79
CA ALA A 322 5.92 -12.75 0.48
C ALA A 322 4.92 -12.87 1.64
N LYS A 323 3.63 -13.04 1.36
CA LYS A 323 2.58 -13.04 2.39
C LYS A 323 2.30 -14.46 2.92
N GLU A 324 2.43 -15.48 2.08
CA GLU A 324 2.08 -16.87 2.41
C GLU A 324 3.30 -17.66 2.98
N ALA A 325 4.53 -17.39 2.52
CA ALA A 325 5.76 -18.02 3.04
C ALA A 325 6.08 -17.72 4.53
N GLY A 326 5.44 -16.70 5.11
CA GLY A 326 5.57 -16.34 6.52
C GLY A 326 4.76 -17.21 7.48
N GLU A 327 3.75 -17.91 6.97
CA GLU A 327 2.80 -18.69 7.76
C GLU A 327 3.30 -20.12 8.00
N GLY A 328 3.84 -20.80 6.99
CA GLY A 328 4.38 -22.16 7.13
C GLY A 328 5.66 -22.28 7.98
N LEU A 329 6.43 -21.19 8.15
CA LEU A 329 7.59 -21.14 9.07
C LEU A 329 7.18 -21.31 10.55
N LEU A 330 5.93 -20.95 10.90
CA LEU A 330 5.44 -21.07 12.28
C LEU A 330 5.11 -22.53 12.66
N ASP A 331 4.69 -23.36 11.71
CA ASP A 331 4.38 -24.77 11.98
C ASP A 331 5.63 -25.65 12.04
N ALA A 332 6.68 -25.32 11.28
CA ALA A 332 8.03 -25.87 11.47
C ALA A 332 8.60 -25.54 12.88
N VAL A 333 8.24 -24.38 13.42
CA VAL A 333 8.59 -23.98 14.80
C VAL A 333 7.69 -24.66 15.85
N LYS A 334 6.43 -25.01 15.54
CA LYS A 334 5.59 -25.85 16.42
C LYS A 334 6.05 -27.30 16.47
N ALA A 335 6.59 -27.85 15.38
CA ALA A 335 7.22 -29.17 15.37
C ALA A 335 8.46 -29.22 16.29
N TYR A 336 9.20 -28.11 16.41
CA TYR A 336 10.32 -27.98 17.34
C TYR A 336 9.89 -28.09 18.82
N ALA A 337 8.64 -27.73 19.14
CA ALA A 337 8.08 -27.86 20.49
C ALA A 337 7.69 -29.30 20.87
N SER A 338 7.66 -30.23 19.90
CA SER A 338 7.24 -31.63 20.11
C SER A 338 8.37 -32.64 20.33
N GLY A 339 9.64 -32.20 20.34
CA GLY A 339 10.75 -32.98 20.90
C GLY A 339 11.24 -34.20 20.10
N ASN A 340 11.09 -34.22 18.77
CA ASN A 340 11.60 -35.32 17.93
C ASN A 340 12.90 -34.92 17.20
N ILE A 341 14.05 -35.35 17.75
CA ILE A 341 15.39 -34.78 17.46
C ILE A 341 16.11 -35.47 16.28
N MET A 342 15.50 -36.42 15.56
CA MET A 342 16.23 -37.27 14.60
C MET A 342 15.99 -36.99 13.10
N GLY A 343 15.43 -35.82 12.73
CA GLY A 343 15.18 -35.43 11.33
C GLY A 343 15.95 -34.21 10.81
N VAL A 344 16.82 -33.59 11.63
CA VAL A 344 17.37 -32.23 11.38
C VAL A 344 18.38 -32.17 10.21
N GLY A 345 18.92 -33.30 9.77
CA GLY A 345 19.93 -33.34 8.70
C GLY A 345 19.40 -33.15 7.27
N SER A 346 18.12 -33.43 7.01
CA SER A 346 17.54 -33.35 5.66
C SER A 346 16.77 -32.05 5.38
N ALA A 347 16.27 -31.36 6.41
CA ALA A 347 15.50 -30.11 6.25
C ALA A 347 16.36 -28.91 5.83
N VAL A 348 17.64 -28.86 6.24
CA VAL A 348 18.56 -27.76 5.90
C VAL A 348 19.01 -27.81 4.44
N LEU A 349 19.04 -29.00 3.83
CA LEU A 349 19.40 -29.18 2.42
C LEU A 349 18.23 -28.91 1.47
N GLY A 350 16.97 -29.07 1.92
CA GLY A 350 15.78 -28.65 1.17
C GLY A 350 15.72 -27.12 1.00
N PHE A 351 16.01 -26.39 2.08
CA PHE A 351 15.95 -24.92 2.14
C PHE A 351 16.90 -24.19 1.16
N ALA A 352 18.07 -24.80 0.87
CA ALA A 352 19.03 -24.21 -0.07
C ALA A 352 18.61 -24.38 -1.54
N LYS A 353 17.68 -25.31 -1.83
CA LYS A 353 17.18 -25.60 -3.18
C LYS A 353 16.03 -24.65 -3.56
N THR A 354 15.17 -24.28 -2.60
CA THR A 354 14.01 -23.39 -2.78
C THR A 354 14.38 -21.96 -3.19
N ALA A 355 15.54 -21.45 -2.78
CA ALA A 355 15.98 -20.09 -3.12
C ALA A 355 16.41 -19.89 -4.60
N TYR A 356 16.52 -20.98 -5.37
CA TYR A 356 16.88 -20.99 -6.80
C TYR A 356 15.66 -21.15 -7.73
N MET A 357 14.44 -21.39 -7.22
CA MET A 357 13.31 -21.88 -8.04
C MET A 357 12.14 -20.89 -8.21
N GLY A 358 12.09 -19.74 -7.52
CA GLY A 358 10.91 -18.84 -7.57
C GLY A 358 10.61 -18.14 -8.91
N ASP A 359 11.58 -18.03 -9.83
CA ASP A 359 11.34 -17.54 -11.21
C ASP A 359 11.02 -18.69 -12.19
N ASP A 360 11.16 -19.93 -11.70
CA ASP A 360 10.88 -21.21 -12.35
C ASP A 360 9.49 -21.75 -11.91
N ALA A 361 9.03 -21.51 -10.67
CA ALA A 361 7.77 -22.01 -10.11
C ALA A 361 6.55 -21.44 -10.86
N TYR A 362 6.35 -20.12 -10.93
CA TYR A 362 5.26 -19.53 -11.72
C TYR A 362 5.25 -19.95 -13.20
N LYS A 363 6.43 -20.06 -13.84
CA LYS A 363 6.54 -20.58 -15.21
C LYS A 363 6.17 -22.06 -15.26
N LYS A 364 6.62 -22.84 -14.28
CA LYS A 364 6.29 -24.26 -14.12
C LYS A 364 4.80 -24.44 -13.90
N THR A 365 4.12 -23.66 -13.03
CA THR A 365 2.66 -23.71 -12.82
C THR A 365 1.88 -23.37 -14.09
N ILE A 366 2.31 -22.36 -14.87
CA ILE A 366 1.71 -22.12 -16.19
C ILE A 366 1.99 -23.28 -17.17
N GLU A 367 3.20 -23.85 -17.16
CA GLU A 367 3.58 -24.97 -18.03
C GLU A 367 2.92 -26.32 -17.64
N THR A 368 2.68 -26.57 -16.36
CA THR A 368 2.27 -27.88 -15.81
C THR A 368 0.82 -27.93 -15.35
N LYS A 369 0.23 -26.79 -14.92
CA LYS A 369 -1.10 -26.70 -14.30
C LYS A 369 -2.14 -25.95 -15.16
N THR A 370 -1.80 -25.52 -16.39
CA THR A 370 -2.81 -25.08 -17.38
C THR A 370 -3.62 -26.27 -17.93
N SER A 371 -4.94 -26.11 -18.03
CA SER A 371 -5.85 -27.16 -18.53
C SER A 371 -6.68 -26.68 -19.73
N PRO A 372 -6.86 -27.50 -20.77
CA PRO A 372 -7.69 -27.12 -21.91
C PRO A 372 -9.19 -27.13 -21.58
N ALA A 373 -9.57 -27.67 -20.41
CA ALA A 373 -10.92 -27.64 -19.86
C ALA A 373 -11.25 -26.30 -19.18
N ASP A 374 -12.55 -26.04 -18.99
CA ASP A 374 -13.10 -24.80 -18.44
C ASP A 374 -13.30 -24.94 -16.91
N VAL A 375 -12.25 -24.67 -16.13
CA VAL A 375 -12.25 -24.84 -14.67
C VAL A 375 -12.24 -23.49 -13.98
N ILE A 376 -13.15 -23.32 -13.02
CA ILE A 376 -13.38 -22.08 -12.28
C ILE A 376 -13.59 -22.42 -10.79
N MET A 377 -12.87 -21.75 -9.91
CA MET A 377 -12.93 -21.94 -8.46
C MET A 377 -13.23 -20.62 -7.75
N TRP A 378 -14.10 -20.69 -6.74
CA TRP A 378 -14.39 -19.60 -5.81
C TRP A 378 -13.92 -19.99 -4.40
N SER A 379 -13.25 -19.07 -3.72
CA SER A 379 -12.78 -19.25 -2.34
C SER A 379 -12.83 -17.94 -1.55
N GLY A 380 -12.83 -18.04 -0.22
CA GLY A 380 -12.79 -16.88 0.69
C GLY A 380 -11.53 -16.89 1.56
N SER A 381 -10.68 -15.85 1.47
CA SER A 381 -9.48 -15.71 2.31
C SER A 381 -9.76 -14.89 3.58
N LYS A 382 -9.40 -15.39 4.77
CA LYS A 382 -9.36 -14.58 6.02
C LYS A 382 -8.00 -13.90 6.15
N ASP A 383 -8.00 -12.62 6.51
CA ASP A 383 -6.85 -12.00 7.19
C ASP A 383 -7.01 -12.35 8.70
N ASP A 384 -6.08 -13.14 9.22
CA ASP A 384 -5.80 -13.35 10.65
C ASP A 384 -6.86 -14.13 11.48
N GLN A 385 -6.52 -15.39 11.80
CA GLN A 385 -7.14 -16.35 12.75
C GLN A 385 -8.06 -17.47 12.18
N THR A 386 -7.92 -18.64 12.84
CA THR A 386 -8.55 -19.94 12.61
C THR A 386 -10.04 -19.86 12.26
N SER A 387 -10.52 -20.71 11.35
CA SER A 387 -11.92 -20.86 10.91
C SER A 387 -12.90 -21.08 12.06
N ALA A 388 -13.37 -20.00 12.69
CA ALA A 388 -14.64 -20.00 13.38
C ALA A 388 -15.77 -19.89 12.35
N ASP A 389 -16.77 -20.78 12.45
CA ASP A 389 -18.02 -20.75 11.69
C ASP A 389 -18.64 -19.35 11.70
N ALA A 390 -19.07 -18.86 10.53
CA ALA A 390 -19.91 -17.67 10.45
C ALA A 390 -21.29 -17.99 11.06
N THR A 391 -21.74 -17.18 12.03
CA THR A 391 -23.07 -17.33 12.64
C THR A 391 -24.04 -16.34 12.02
N ILE A 392 -24.82 -16.81 11.04
CA ILE A 392 -25.84 -16.00 10.36
C ILE A 392 -27.18 -16.27 11.00
N ASN A 393 -27.78 -15.26 11.66
CA ASN A 393 -29.10 -15.36 12.30
C ASN A 393 -29.23 -16.58 13.24
N ALA A 394 -28.24 -16.79 14.11
CA ALA A 394 -28.16 -17.89 15.07
C ALA A 394 -28.01 -19.31 14.47
N LYS A 395 -27.66 -19.44 13.19
CA LYS A 395 -27.23 -20.70 12.56
C LYS A 395 -25.80 -20.57 12.03
N ALA A 396 -24.97 -21.57 12.32
CA ALA A 396 -23.65 -21.69 11.71
C ALA A 396 -23.78 -22.05 10.23
N THR A 397 -23.07 -21.35 9.34
CA THR A 397 -23.01 -21.60 7.88
C THR A 397 -21.71 -21.01 7.31
N GLY A 398 -21.23 -21.55 6.20
CA GLY A 398 -20.09 -21.06 5.46
C GLY A 398 -20.40 -19.75 4.72
N ALA A 399 -19.50 -18.77 4.85
CA ALA A 399 -19.74 -17.42 4.35
C ALA A 399 -19.70 -17.38 2.81
N MET A 400 -18.79 -18.13 2.18
CA MET A 400 -18.58 -18.12 0.73
C MET A 400 -19.76 -18.77 -0.01
N SER A 401 -20.20 -19.95 0.43
CA SER A 401 -21.36 -20.64 -0.15
C SER A 401 -22.67 -19.85 0.08
N TYR A 402 -22.82 -19.21 1.25
CA TYR A 402 -23.96 -18.33 1.52
C TYR A 402 -23.99 -17.11 0.59
N ALA A 403 -22.87 -16.41 0.43
CA ALA A 403 -22.78 -15.24 -0.43
C ALA A 403 -22.99 -15.59 -1.91
N PHE A 404 -22.41 -16.70 -2.38
CA PHE A 404 -22.60 -17.20 -3.75
C PHE A 404 -24.07 -17.50 -4.07
N ILE A 405 -24.76 -18.24 -3.20
CA ILE A 405 -26.19 -18.55 -3.36
C ILE A 405 -27.03 -17.28 -3.32
N SER A 406 -26.72 -16.36 -2.40
CA SER A 406 -27.45 -15.11 -2.22
C SER A 406 -27.33 -14.21 -3.45
N ALA A 407 -26.12 -14.04 -3.98
CA ALA A 407 -25.84 -13.24 -5.18
C ALA A 407 -26.62 -13.78 -6.38
N LEU A 408 -26.56 -15.08 -6.64
CA LEU A 408 -27.23 -15.70 -7.80
C LEU A 408 -28.75 -15.83 -7.63
N LYS A 409 -29.26 -15.94 -6.40
CA LYS A 409 -30.71 -15.84 -6.14
C LYS A 409 -31.23 -14.42 -6.39
N ALA A 410 -30.42 -13.40 -6.10
CA ALA A 410 -30.75 -12.00 -6.32
C ALA A 410 -30.69 -11.62 -7.81
N ASN A 411 -29.63 -12.02 -8.51
CA ASN A 411 -29.48 -11.87 -9.95
C ASN A 411 -28.81 -13.12 -10.55
N GLY A 412 -29.53 -13.89 -11.37
CA GLY A 412 -28.99 -15.09 -12.02
C GLY A 412 -28.19 -14.80 -13.29
N ASP A 413 -28.33 -13.61 -13.86
CA ASP A 413 -27.70 -13.18 -15.11
C ASP A 413 -26.56 -12.21 -14.79
N GLN A 414 -25.39 -12.78 -14.47
CA GLN A 414 -24.19 -12.03 -14.08
C GLN A 414 -22.96 -12.49 -14.88
N THR A 415 -22.09 -11.54 -15.21
CA THR A 415 -20.71 -11.84 -15.60
C THR A 415 -19.91 -12.37 -14.41
N TYR A 416 -18.75 -12.97 -14.65
CA TYR A 416 -17.87 -13.45 -13.56
C TYR A 416 -17.45 -12.33 -12.61
N VAL A 417 -17.24 -11.13 -13.13
CA VAL A 417 -16.84 -9.95 -12.35
C VAL A 417 -18.02 -9.41 -11.54
N GLU A 418 -19.20 -9.29 -12.15
CA GLU A 418 -20.42 -8.91 -11.44
C GLU A 418 -20.76 -9.90 -10.33
N LEU A 419 -20.56 -11.20 -10.58
CA LEU A 419 -20.78 -12.23 -9.57
C LEU A 419 -19.75 -12.13 -8.44
N LEU A 420 -18.46 -11.95 -8.76
CA LEU A 420 -17.41 -11.74 -7.77
C LEU A 420 -17.67 -10.49 -6.90
N ASN A 421 -18.14 -9.41 -7.52
CA ASN A 421 -18.51 -8.18 -6.82
C ASN A 421 -19.78 -8.34 -5.98
N SER A 422 -20.82 -8.99 -6.51
CA SER A 422 -22.04 -9.26 -5.73
C SER A 422 -21.77 -10.15 -4.53
N ILE A 423 -20.88 -11.14 -4.68
CA ILE A 423 -20.43 -11.98 -3.57
C ILE A 423 -19.66 -11.14 -2.55
N ARG A 424 -18.75 -10.28 -3.01
CA ARG A 424 -17.97 -9.38 -2.15
C ARG A 424 -18.90 -8.44 -1.37
N ASP A 425 -19.85 -7.79 -2.03
CA ASP A 425 -20.80 -6.88 -1.39
C ASP A 425 -21.57 -7.58 -0.26
N ILE A 426 -21.99 -8.83 -0.48
CA ILE A 426 -22.69 -9.63 0.55
C ILE A 426 -21.75 -10.04 1.69
N LEU A 427 -20.44 -10.17 1.41
CA LEU A 427 -19.45 -10.52 2.41
C LEU A 427 -18.95 -9.31 3.22
N GLU A 428 -18.85 -8.12 2.61
CA GLU A 428 -18.23 -6.90 3.18
C GLU A 428 -19.00 -6.34 4.38
N ASP A 429 -20.32 -6.56 4.43
CA ASP A 429 -21.17 -6.08 5.52
C ASP A 429 -21.04 -6.91 6.83
N ASP A 430 -20.69 -8.20 6.74
CA ASP A 430 -20.84 -9.16 7.84
C ASP A 430 -19.62 -10.10 8.06
N TYR A 431 -18.64 -10.16 7.15
CA TYR A 431 -17.51 -11.12 7.20
C TYR A 431 -16.16 -10.52 6.80
N SER A 432 -15.08 -11.02 7.42
CA SER A 432 -13.69 -10.64 7.06
C SER A 432 -13.12 -11.37 5.85
N GLN A 433 -13.91 -12.27 5.23
CA GLN A 433 -13.45 -13.05 4.07
C GLN A 433 -13.43 -12.18 2.82
N LYS A 434 -12.32 -12.24 2.07
CA LYS A 434 -12.20 -11.64 0.73
C LYS A 434 -12.43 -12.72 -0.32
N PRO A 435 -13.46 -12.61 -1.18
CA PRO A 435 -13.70 -13.60 -2.21
C PRO A 435 -12.65 -13.50 -3.32
N GLN A 436 -12.23 -14.66 -3.84
CA GLN A 436 -11.29 -14.79 -4.95
C GLN A 436 -11.87 -15.74 -6.02
N LEU A 437 -11.44 -15.52 -7.27
CA LEU A 437 -11.84 -16.31 -8.44
C LEU A 437 -10.59 -16.87 -9.12
N SER A 438 -10.41 -18.20 -9.13
CA SER A 438 -9.26 -18.85 -9.79
C SER A 438 -9.71 -19.67 -11.00
N CYS A 439 -8.90 -19.74 -12.07
CA CYS A 439 -9.26 -20.36 -13.35
C CYS A 439 -8.10 -21.15 -13.98
N SER A 440 -8.42 -22.20 -14.76
CA SER A 440 -7.43 -23.00 -15.51
C SER A 440 -6.89 -22.32 -16.78
N HIS A 441 -7.60 -21.30 -17.26
CA HIS A 441 -7.29 -20.55 -18.48
C HIS A 441 -7.69 -19.08 -18.31
N PRO A 442 -7.19 -18.17 -19.17
CA PRO A 442 -7.61 -16.77 -19.13
C PRO A 442 -9.12 -16.61 -19.36
N LEU A 443 -9.76 -15.68 -18.66
CA LEU A 443 -11.14 -15.25 -18.93
C LEU A 443 -11.15 -14.21 -20.08
N ALA A 444 -12.04 -14.39 -21.07
CA ALA A 444 -12.10 -13.54 -22.26
C ALA A 444 -12.45 -12.07 -21.91
N LYS A 445 -11.83 -11.11 -22.63
CA LYS A 445 -12.07 -9.65 -22.53
C LYS A 445 -13.52 -9.18 -22.74
N GLN A 446 -14.44 -10.06 -23.12
CA GLN A 446 -15.87 -9.77 -23.34
C GLN A 446 -16.79 -10.25 -22.20
N ALA A 447 -16.26 -10.92 -21.18
CA ALA A 447 -16.95 -11.16 -19.90
C ALA A 447 -17.08 -9.87 -19.04
N TRP A 448 -17.04 -8.70 -19.69
CA TRP A 448 -16.85 -7.35 -19.11
C TRP A 448 -17.78 -6.38 -19.87
N PRO A 449 -18.54 -5.50 -19.19
CA PRO A 449 -19.36 -4.51 -19.88
C PRO A 449 -18.50 -3.35 -20.45
N ASN A 450 -18.50 -3.19 -21.78
CA ASN A 450 -17.93 -2.03 -22.48
C ASN A 450 -18.81 -0.78 -22.32
N ASN A 451 -18.22 0.35 -21.89
CA ASN A 451 -18.75 1.70 -22.14
C ASN A 451 -18.19 2.23 -23.48
N ASP A 452 -18.64 1.69 -24.60
CA ASP A 452 -18.34 2.27 -25.92
C ASP A 452 -19.39 3.32 -26.31
N ILE A 453 -18.98 4.60 -26.35
CA ILE A 453 -19.73 5.66 -27.04
C ILE A 453 -19.56 5.44 -28.55
N ALA A 454 -20.68 5.27 -29.24
CA ALA A 454 -20.79 4.97 -30.66
C ALA A 454 -19.92 5.90 -31.55
N THR A 455 -18.92 5.31 -32.22
CA THR A 455 -18.38 5.86 -33.46
C THR A 455 -19.08 5.17 -34.63
N THR A 456 -19.85 5.95 -35.39
CA THR A 456 -20.48 5.51 -36.64
C THR A 456 -19.40 5.18 -37.67
N SER A 457 -19.23 3.89 -37.97
CA SER A 457 -18.44 3.42 -39.10
C SER A 457 -19.33 3.24 -40.34
N THR A 458 -18.97 3.92 -41.42
CA THR A 458 -19.49 3.59 -42.76
C THR A 458 -18.70 2.39 -43.28
N THR A 459 -19.44 1.33 -43.59
CA THR A 459 -18.98 0.00 -43.96
C THR A 459 -18.25 -0.07 -45.31
N ALA A 460 -17.19 -0.86 -45.37
CA ALA A 460 -16.70 -1.48 -46.60
C ALA A 460 -16.99 -2.99 -46.54
N SER A 461 -18.17 -3.39 -46.98
CA SER A 461 -18.38 -4.72 -47.56
C SER A 461 -18.12 -4.58 -49.05
N ASP A 462 -17.05 -5.17 -49.56
CA ASP A 462 -17.05 -5.77 -50.90
C ASP A 462 -15.78 -6.59 -51.14
N ILE A 463 -16.04 -7.87 -51.38
CA ILE A 463 -15.30 -8.79 -52.27
C ILE A 463 -14.17 -9.62 -51.64
N ASP A 464 -14.62 -10.83 -51.29
CA ASP A 464 -13.99 -12.14 -51.30
C ASP A 464 -13.14 -12.43 -52.57
N ARG A 465 -11.93 -12.99 -52.38
CA ARG A 465 -11.38 -14.21 -53.02
C ARG A 465 -9.87 -14.20 -53.22
N ASP A 466 -9.29 -15.34 -52.87
CA ASP A 466 -8.05 -15.95 -53.35
C ASP A 466 -6.74 -15.14 -53.27
N MET A 467 -5.84 -15.55 -52.36
CA MET A 467 -4.43 -15.58 -52.72
C MET A 467 -3.63 -16.67 -52.00
N LYS A 468 -3.27 -17.68 -52.80
CA LYS A 468 -2.17 -18.62 -52.55
C LYS A 468 -0.85 -17.85 -52.51
N LEU A 469 0.06 -18.32 -51.65
CA LEU A 469 1.48 -17.94 -51.57
C LEU A 469 2.14 -17.88 -52.96
N PRO A 470 3.00 -16.88 -53.24
CA PRO A 470 4.31 -17.26 -53.77
C PRO A 470 5.51 -16.38 -53.36
N THR A 471 6.64 -17.06 -53.45
CA THR A 471 8.05 -16.69 -53.37
C THR A 471 8.47 -15.43 -54.13
N TRP A 472 9.41 -14.70 -53.52
CA TRP A 472 10.12 -13.56 -54.08
C TRP A 472 11.13 -14.00 -55.15
N THR A 473 10.97 -13.55 -56.39
CA THR A 473 12.07 -13.18 -57.30
C THR A 473 11.52 -12.39 -58.50
N THR A 474 12.27 -11.36 -58.91
CA THR A 474 12.31 -10.71 -60.24
C THR A 474 11.67 -9.30 -60.40
N ARG A 475 12.58 -8.31 -60.31
CA ARG A 475 12.74 -7.09 -61.14
C ARG A 475 11.64 -6.00 -61.21
N LEU A 476 11.94 -4.94 -60.46
CA LEU A 476 12.12 -3.54 -60.92
C LEU A 476 12.04 -3.29 -62.43
N GLY A 477 11.10 -2.43 -62.82
CA GLY A 477 11.07 -1.80 -64.14
C GLY A 477 10.09 -0.63 -64.21
N SER A 478 10.48 0.53 -63.67
CA SER A 478 10.25 1.89 -64.23
C SER A 478 10.17 2.95 -63.14
N LEU A 479 11.21 3.76 -62.98
CA LEU A 479 11.14 5.12 -62.41
C LEU A 479 12.40 5.87 -62.88
N ARG A 480 12.28 6.51 -64.04
CA ARG A 480 13.37 7.07 -64.84
C ARG A 480 13.81 8.50 -64.43
N TRP A 481 13.38 9.02 -63.29
CA TRP A 481 13.67 10.41 -62.89
C TRP A 481 14.64 10.58 -61.70
N LEU A 482 15.08 9.49 -61.03
CA LEU A 482 15.99 9.58 -59.88
C LEU A 482 17.51 9.56 -60.23
N ARG A 483 17.88 9.61 -61.51
CA ARG A 483 19.28 9.45 -61.96
C ARG A 483 20.09 10.74 -62.11
N TRP A 484 19.49 11.92 -62.00
CA TRP A 484 20.20 13.19 -62.26
C TRP A 484 20.59 14.00 -61.01
N THR A 485 20.23 13.55 -59.79
CA THR A 485 20.55 14.28 -58.55
C THR A 485 21.58 13.59 -57.65
N ILE A 486 21.75 12.27 -57.73
CA ILE A 486 22.58 11.51 -56.76
C ILE A 486 24.03 11.33 -57.24
N VAL A 487 24.29 11.40 -58.54
CA VAL A 487 25.63 11.15 -59.11
C VAL A 487 26.63 12.31 -58.91
N PRO A 488 26.24 13.61 -58.95
CA PRO A 488 27.19 14.70 -58.67
C PRO A 488 27.59 14.79 -57.19
N LEU A 489 26.71 14.33 -56.28
CA LEU A 489 26.86 14.47 -54.82
C LEU A 489 27.86 13.45 -54.24
N LEU A 490 27.96 12.28 -54.86
CA LEU A 490 28.94 11.25 -54.48
C LEU A 490 30.33 11.50 -55.07
N LEU A 491 30.44 12.24 -56.17
CA LEU A 491 31.73 12.61 -56.79
C LEU A 491 32.44 13.77 -56.07
N TRP A 492 31.70 14.64 -55.37
CA TRP A 492 32.28 15.72 -54.53
C TRP A 492 32.83 15.19 -53.20
N LEU A 493 32.25 14.14 -52.63
CA LEU A 493 32.72 13.52 -51.37
C LEU A 493 34.05 12.75 -51.53
N SER A 494 34.37 12.30 -52.75
CA SER A 494 35.63 11.61 -53.05
C SER A 494 36.84 12.53 -53.31
N ILE A 495 36.63 13.82 -53.57
CA ILE A 495 37.73 14.78 -53.83
C ILE A 495 38.21 15.46 -52.53
N GLY A 496 37.34 15.60 -51.52
CA GLY A 496 37.69 16.21 -50.23
C GLY A 496 38.62 15.35 -49.36
N ILE A 497 38.65 14.04 -49.57
CA ILE A 497 39.46 13.09 -48.77
C ILE A 497 40.92 13.02 -49.25
N PHE A 498 41.26 13.62 -50.40
CA PHE A 498 42.62 13.59 -50.95
C PHE A 498 43.45 14.86 -50.68
N TYR A 499 42.89 15.90 -50.04
CA TYR A 499 43.55 17.22 -49.90
C TYR A 499 43.98 17.62 -48.49
N ILE A 500 43.82 16.78 -47.46
CA ILE A 500 44.26 17.08 -46.09
C ILE A 500 45.22 16.00 -45.59
N GLY A 501 46.33 15.86 -46.31
CA GLY A 501 47.40 14.94 -45.98
C GLY A 501 48.77 15.50 -46.35
N SER A 502 49.19 16.60 -45.73
CA SER A 502 50.62 16.92 -45.56
C SER A 502 50.84 18.11 -44.61
N GLU A 503 51.64 17.86 -43.58
CA GLU A 503 52.42 18.82 -42.76
C GLU A 503 51.71 19.68 -41.68
N ARG A 504 51.81 19.25 -40.41
CA ARG A 504 52.66 19.86 -39.37
C ARG A 504 52.41 19.25 -37.99
N GLU A 505 53.51 18.95 -37.30
CA GLU A 505 53.58 18.57 -35.88
C GLU A 505 53.05 19.70 -34.97
N TRP A 506 52.34 19.35 -33.89
CA TRP A 506 52.50 19.84 -32.50
C TRP A 506 51.33 19.38 -31.59
N LEU A 507 51.68 18.73 -30.47
CA LEU A 507 50.93 18.43 -29.23
C LEU A 507 49.63 17.59 -29.32
N GLY A 508 49.71 16.34 -28.88
CA GLY A 508 48.67 15.32 -29.02
C GLY A 508 47.53 15.36 -27.99
N PRO A 509 46.31 14.95 -28.39
CA PRO A 509 45.26 14.48 -27.50
C PRO A 509 45.14 12.94 -27.53
N ALA A 510 44.59 12.39 -26.44
CA ALA A 510 44.40 10.98 -26.13
C ALA A 510 43.63 10.16 -27.21
N PRO A 511 43.75 8.82 -27.21
CA PRO A 511 43.24 7.99 -28.31
C PRO A 511 41.71 8.00 -28.37
N LEU A 512 41.20 8.27 -29.57
CA LEU A 512 39.83 7.99 -30.02
C LEU A 512 39.61 6.47 -30.13
N GLU A 513 39.51 5.79 -28.99
CA GLU A 513 38.92 4.46 -28.85
C GLU A 513 37.72 4.55 -27.89
N GLY A 514 36.69 5.30 -28.30
CA GLY A 514 35.52 5.55 -27.45
C GLY A 514 34.19 5.63 -28.21
N ILE A 515 34.13 5.14 -29.44
CA ILE A 515 32.90 5.12 -30.23
C ILE A 515 32.78 3.72 -30.84
N ILE A 516 32.30 2.78 -30.03
CA ILE A 516 31.54 1.55 -30.33
C ILE A 516 31.70 0.64 -29.08
N ARG A 517 30.58 0.44 -28.36
CA ARG A 517 30.37 -0.23 -27.05
C ARG A 517 30.41 0.68 -25.80
N ASP A 518 29.33 1.43 -25.52
CA ASP A 518 28.99 1.90 -24.15
C ASP A 518 27.68 1.24 -23.69
N GLY A 519 27.69 -0.09 -23.65
CA GLY A 519 26.61 -0.91 -23.07
C GLY A 519 26.94 -1.44 -21.66
N SER A 520 28.08 -1.07 -21.08
CA SER A 520 28.65 -1.74 -19.89
C SER A 520 28.60 -0.94 -18.60
N ASP A 521 27.99 0.26 -18.59
CA ASP A 521 28.04 1.15 -17.41
C ASP A 521 26.64 1.63 -16.97
N ARG A 522 25.72 0.67 -16.86
CA ARG A 522 24.34 0.87 -16.39
C ARG A 522 24.08 0.03 -15.15
N MET A 523 23.25 0.55 -14.26
CA MET A 523 22.66 -0.23 -13.17
C MET A 523 21.69 -1.27 -13.75
N ASN A 524 21.74 -2.48 -13.20
CA ASN A 524 20.70 -3.46 -13.42
C ASN A 524 19.48 -3.11 -12.58
N MET A 525 18.31 -3.51 -13.06
CA MET A 525 17.11 -3.52 -12.23
C MET A 525 17.30 -4.57 -11.13
N THR A 526 17.19 -4.15 -9.87
CA THR A 526 17.37 -5.05 -8.73
C THR A 526 16.00 -5.34 -8.12
N ILE A 527 15.52 -6.56 -8.31
CA ILE A 527 14.36 -7.08 -7.59
C ILE A 527 14.87 -7.62 -6.24
N LEU A 528 14.34 -7.08 -5.14
CA LEU A 528 14.79 -7.41 -3.80
C LEU A 528 13.94 -8.55 -3.23
N LYS A 529 14.58 -9.66 -2.82
CA LYS A 529 13.90 -10.76 -2.12
C LYS A 529 13.26 -10.30 -0.80
N PRO A 530 12.15 -10.87 -0.31
CA PRO A 530 11.62 -10.54 1.01
C PRO A 530 12.65 -10.75 2.13
N LEU A 531 12.60 -9.95 3.19
CA LEU A 531 13.41 -10.17 4.39
C LEU A 531 12.80 -11.29 5.23
N ALA A 532 13.63 -12.04 5.96
CA ALA A 532 13.15 -13.03 6.93
C ALA A 532 12.30 -12.38 8.04
N LYS A 533 11.51 -13.18 8.76
CA LYS A 533 10.60 -12.70 9.82
C LYS A 533 11.31 -11.87 10.90
N ARG A 534 10.66 -10.76 11.29
CA ARG A 534 11.09 -9.83 12.36
C ARG A 534 11.18 -10.57 13.70
N LEU A 535 12.27 -10.38 14.43
CA LEU A 535 12.38 -10.79 15.83
C LEU A 535 12.02 -9.62 16.75
N PRO A 536 11.31 -9.87 17.87
CA PRO A 536 10.94 -8.82 18.80
C PRO A 536 12.18 -8.14 19.40
N CYS A 537 12.10 -6.82 19.55
CA CYS A 537 13.17 -6.01 20.11
C CYS A 537 12.86 -5.59 21.55
N ILE A 538 13.91 -5.28 22.31
CA ILE A 538 13.77 -4.71 23.65
C ILE A 538 13.29 -3.26 23.51
N GLY A 539 12.23 -2.90 24.21
CA GLY A 539 11.67 -1.54 24.22
C GLY A 539 12.24 -0.65 25.33
N PRO A 540 11.83 0.62 25.41
CA PRO A 540 12.28 1.57 26.44
C PRO A 540 11.88 1.17 27.88
N ARG A 541 10.99 0.19 28.05
CA ARG A 541 10.59 -0.37 29.34
C ARG A 541 11.52 -1.49 29.84
N GLY A 542 12.50 -1.91 29.04
CA GLY A 542 13.45 -2.98 29.38
C GLY A 542 12.95 -4.40 29.10
N ASN A 543 11.72 -4.57 28.62
CA ASN A 543 11.14 -5.85 28.24
C ASN A 543 11.06 -6.00 26.72
N LEU A 544 10.90 -7.23 26.21
CA LEU A 544 10.59 -7.43 24.79
C LEU A 544 9.23 -6.82 24.47
N LYS A 545 9.11 -6.26 23.27
CA LYS A 545 7.88 -5.59 22.84
C LYS A 545 6.65 -6.51 22.75
N ASP A 546 6.84 -7.81 22.59
CA ASP A 546 5.75 -8.79 22.50
C ASP A 546 5.28 -9.28 23.87
N ASP A 547 6.02 -8.98 24.95
CA ASP A 547 5.72 -9.50 26.29
C ASP A 547 4.59 -8.73 27.01
N HIS A 548 4.31 -7.49 26.59
CA HIS A 548 3.38 -6.60 27.30
C HIS A 548 2.61 -5.61 26.40
N ASN A 549 1.30 -5.49 26.63
CA ASN A 549 0.40 -4.57 25.89
C ASN A 549 0.63 -3.06 26.16
N ASP A 550 1.47 -2.68 27.14
CA ASP A 550 1.70 -1.28 27.51
C ASP A 550 2.44 -0.46 26.44
N GLY A 551 3.15 -1.15 25.54
CA GLY A 551 3.89 -0.54 24.42
C GLY A 551 3.11 -0.46 23.11
N ALA A 552 1.89 -1.00 23.04
CA ALA A 552 1.10 -1.07 21.82
C ALA A 552 0.20 0.17 21.63
N LEU A 553 0.04 0.58 20.36
CA LEU A 553 -1.01 1.52 19.98
C LEU A 553 -2.38 0.91 20.29
N ARG A 554 -3.33 1.76 20.69
CA ARG A 554 -4.74 1.38 20.81
C ARG A 554 -5.49 2.02 19.66
N PHE A 555 -6.48 1.33 19.12
CA PHE A 555 -7.37 1.88 18.10
C PHE A 555 -8.79 1.46 18.44
N SER A 556 -9.75 2.28 18.04
CA SER A 556 -11.16 2.01 18.24
C SER A 556 -11.83 1.79 16.90
N ASP A 557 -12.79 0.88 16.89
CA ASP A 557 -13.80 0.86 15.84
C ASP A 557 -14.93 1.78 16.30
N LEU A 558 -15.19 2.82 15.51
CA LEU A 558 -16.28 3.73 15.77
C LEU A 558 -17.37 3.36 14.77
N ASP A 559 -18.61 3.19 15.26
CA ASP A 559 -19.81 3.01 14.43
C ASP A 559 -20.13 4.32 13.66
N THR A 560 -19.21 4.73 12.79
CA THR A 560 -19.24 5.96 12.00
C THR A 560 -18.36 5.81 10.77
N GLU A 561 -18.78 6.45 9.69
CA GLU A 561 -18.03 6.42 8.43
C GLU A 561 -16.63 7.03 8.59
N TYR A 562 -15.64 6.30 8.07
CA TYR A 562 -14.26 6.77 8.00
C TYR A 562 -14.13 7.88 6.95
N PRO A 563 -13.51 9.02 7.27
CA PRO A 563 -13.52 10.18 6.40
C PRO A 563 -12.70 9.93 5.12
N THR A 564 -13.30 10.22 3.97
CA THR A 564 -12.61 10.23 2.69
C THR A 564 -11.64 11.43 2.63
N PRO A 565 -10.36 11.22 2.27
CA PRO A 565 -9.42 12.31 2.13
C PRO A 565 -9.73 13.15 0.90
N PHE A 566 -9.39 14.45 0.95
CA PHE A 566 -9.55 15.35 -0.20
C PHE A 566 -8.64 14.94 -1.37
N ILE A 567 -7.41 14.52 -1.06
CA ILE A 567 -6.44 13.96 -2.00
C ILE A 567 -5.78 12.72 -1.37
N GLY A 568 -5.39 11.77 -2.20
CA GLY A 568 -4.80 10.51 -1.80
C GLY A 568 -5.85 9.49 -1.38
N SER A 569 -5.40 8.39 -0.80
CA SER A 569 -6.28 7.32 -0.35
C SER A 569 -5.57 6.37 0.59
N GLN A 570 -6.20 6.08 1.72
CA GLN A 570 -5.78 4.98 2.61
C GLN A 570 -5.94 3.63 1.89
N ARG A 571 -6.98 3.49 1.06
CA ARG A 571 -7.29 2.26 0.33
C ARG A 571 -6.21 1.94 -0.71
N GLU A 572 -5.84 2.90 -1.55
CA GLU A 572 -4.82 2.69 -2.59
C GLU A 572 -3.41 2.48 -2.01
N LEU A 573 -3.14 3.00 -0.81
CA LEU A 573 -1.89 2.71 -0.08
C LEU A 573 -1.92 1.35 0.64
N GLY A 574 -3.08 0.73 0.84
CA GLY A 574 -3.22 -0.45 1.70
C GLY A 574 -3.06 -0.13 3.20
N LEU A 575 -3.27 1.13 3.61
CA LEU A 575 -3.18 1.55 5.00
C LEU A 575 -4.45 1.17 5.77
N LYS A 576 -4.30 0.46 6.90
CA LYS A 576 -5.45 0.10 7.74
C LYS A 576 -6.12 1.34 8.30
N ARG A 577 -7.45 1.46 8.17
CA ARG A 577 -8.24 2.58 8.71
C ARG A 577 -8.35 2.43 10.23
N MET A 578 -7.91 3.44 10.98
CA MET A 578 -7.90 3.39 12.45
C MET A 578 -8.33 4.72 13.06
N TRP A 579 -9.19 4.65 14.09
CA TRP A 579 -9.54 5.79 14.94
C TRP A 579 -8.73 5.77 16.23
N MET A 580 -8.14 6.92 16.58
CA MET A 580 -7.32 7.03 17.79
C MET A 580 -7.60 8.34 18.53
N THR A 581 -7.71 8.28 19.86
CA THR A 581 -7.54 9.46 20.71
C THR A 581 -6.07 9.84 20.81
N ALA A 582 -5.77 11.04 21.34
CA ALA A 582 -4.40 11.44 21.61
C ALA A 582 -3.70 10.49 22.62
N SER A 583 -4.46 9.96 23.58
CA SER A 583 -4.00 8.96 24.55
C SER A 583 -3.70 7.61 23.89
N ASP A 584 -4.49 7.22 22.90
CA ASP A 584 -4.27 5.98 22.17
C ASP A 584 -3.03 6.04 21.27
N ARG A 585 -2.79 7.20 20.65
CA ARG A 585 -1.64 7.43 19.76
C ARG A 585 -0.33 7.66 20.52
N TYR A 586 -0.33 8.53 21.52
CA TYR A 586 0.90 8.99 22.18
C TYR A 586 1.08 8.47 23.61
N GLY A 587 0.07 7.79 24.17
CA GLY A 587 0.15 7.14 25.49
C GLY A 587 1.37 6.25 25.70
N PRO A 588 1.66 5.32 24.77
CA PRO A 588 2.84 4.46 24.85
C PRO A 588 4.18 5.22 24.91
N TYR A 589 4.19 6.49 24.49
CA TYR A 589 5.37 7.34 24.33
C TYR A 589 5.48 8.47 25.37
N GLY A 590 4.61 8.45 26.38
CA GLY A 590 4.68 9.34 27.55
C GLY A 590 3.66 10.46 27.57
N PHE A 591 2.69 10.49 26.66
CA PHE A 591 1.53 11.37 26.80
C PHE A 591 0.56 10.76 27.82
N THR A 592 0.31 11.42 28.95
CA THR A 592 -0.57 10.89 30.00
C THR A 592 -1.84 11.71 30.14
N THR A 593 -2.95 11.03 30.41
CA THR A 593 -4.21 11.63 30.89
C THR A 593 -4.47 11.16 32.32
N THR A 594 -5.43 11.76 33.03
CA THR A 594 -5.71 11.45 34.46
C THR A 594 -6.03 9.97 34.74
N ASN A 595 -6.36 9.17 33.73
CA ASN A 595 -6.78 7.77 33.84
C ASN A 595 -5.88 6.79 33.06
N ASP A 596 -4.68 7.18 32.61
CA ASP A 596 -3.80 6.26 31.89
C ASP A 596 -3.08 5.29 32.85
N ALA A 597 -3.44 4.00 32.78
CA ALA A 597 -2.90 2.95 33.62
C ALA A 597 -1.54 2.38 33.15
N ARG A 598 -1.00 2.85 32.01
CA ARG A 598 0.25 2.33 31.45
C ARG A 598 1.46 2.65 32.34
N SER A 599 2.36 1.67 32.45
CA SER A 599 3.68 1.89 33.03
C SER A 599 4.50 2.89 32.19
N GLN A 600 5.15 3.83 32.89
CA GLN A 600 6.00 4.85 32.27
C GLN A 600 7.48 4.46 32.39
N PRO A 601 8.24 4.46 31.28
CA PRO A 601 9.69 4.33 31.31
C PRO A 601 10.36 5.44 32.13
N ASP A 602 11.49 5.13 32.74
CA ASP A 602 12.44 6.15 33.21
C ASP A 602 13.18 6.72 31.99
N TRP A 603 12.57 7.72 31.35
CA TRP A 603 13.05 8.27 30.09
C TRP A 603 14.49 8.78 30.16
N ASP A 604 14.94 9.30 31.30
CA ASP A 604 16.31 9.81 31.48
C ASP A 604 17.37 8.69 31.39
N LYS A 605 16.96 7.42 31.53
CA LYS A 605 17.84 6.25 31.41
C LYS A 605 17.76 5.55 30.06
N VAL A 606 16.85 5.96 29.17
CA VAL A 606 16.68 5.33 27.86
C VAL A 606 17.81 5.79 26.93
N SER A 607 18.51 4.84 26.31
CA SER A 607 19.45 5.12 25.20
C SER A 607 18.84 4.64 23.90
N TRP A 608 18.34 5.57 23.07
CA TRP A 608 17.76 5.21 21.78
C TRP A 608 18.76 4.64 20.80
N ALA A 609 20.04 5.05 20.84
CA ALA A 609 21.07 4.43 20.00
C ALA A 609 21.25 2.94 20.35
N ASN A 610 21.40 2.63 21.64
CA ASN A 610 21.61 1.25 22.09
C ASN A 610 20.41 0.36 21.75
N LEU A 611 19.17 0.82 22.01
CA LEU A 611 17.98 0.02 21.69
C LEU A 611 17.87 -0.31 20.19
N GLN A 612 18.20 0.65 19.32
CA GLN A 612 18.17 0.44 17.87
C GLN A 612 19.31 -0.50 17.42
N ASP A 613 20.51 -0.34 17.97
CA ASP A 613 21.67 -1.18 17.64
C ASP A 613 21.50 -2.62 18.16
N ASP A 614 20.99 -2.79 19.38
CA ASP A 614 20.67 -4.10 19.96
C ASP A 614 19.56 -4.79 19.14
N CYS A 615 18.54 -4.04 18.72
CA CYS A 615 17.49 -4.53 17.84
C CYS A 615 18.04 -4.98 16.48
N ALA A 616 18.95 -4.20 15.89
CA ALA A 616 19.64 -4.54 14.65
C ALA A 616 20.51 -5.80 14.81
N ALA A 617 21.27 -5.90 15.91
CA ALA A 617 22.09 -7.06 16.22
C ALA A 617 21.24 -8.32 16.39
N ALA A 618 20.11 -8.24 17.12
CA ALA A 618 19.17 -9.35 17.27
C ALA A 618 18.57 -9.78 15.93
N ASN A 619 18.32 -8.84 15.02
CA ASN A 619 17.76 -9.07 13.70
C ASN A 619 18.81 -9.27 12.59
N ALA A 620 20.11 -9.35 12.92
CA ALA A 620 21.20 -9.32 11.94
C ALA A 620 21.08 -10.37 10.82
N ARG A 621 20.54 -11.56 11.13
CA ARG A 621 20.31 -12.65 10.16
C ARG A 621 19.36 -12.30 9.01
N ARG A 622 18.54 -11.26 9.18
CA ARG A 622 17.58 -10.81 8.17
C ARG A 622 18.24 -9.99 7.07
N PHE A 623 19.34 -9.30 7.40
CA PHE A 623 20.01 -8.39 6.48
C PHE A 623 21.11 -9.09 5.68
N PRO A 624 21.32 -8.73 4.39
CA PRO A 624 22.41 -9.28 3.59
C PRO A 624 23.81 -9.00 4.17
N LYS A 625 23.94 -7.93 4.95
CA LYS A 625 25.17 -7.56 5.65
C LYS A 625 24.86 -7.43 7.15
N PRO A 626 25.74 -7.91 8.03
CA PRO A 626 25.63 -7.65 9.45
C PRO A 626 25.53 -6.13 9.69
N PRO A 627 24.57 -5.66 10.52
CA PRO A 627 24.46 -4.25 10.82
C PRO A 627 25.67 -3.79 11.61
N THR A 628 26.17 -2.61 11.28
CA THR A 628 27.26 -1.95 12.01
C THR A 628 26.68 -1.16 13.17
N THR A 629 27.24 -1.34 14.36
CA THR A 629 26.92 -0.54 15.54
C THR A 629 27.40 0.91 15.39
N ILE A 630 26.61 1.87 15.85
CA ILE A 630 26.86 3.30 15.61
C ILE A 630 27.08 4.00 16.95
N TYR A 631 28.32 3.93 17.45
CA TYR A 631 28.66 4.47 18.76
C TYR A 631 28.86 5.98 18.80
N GLU A 632 29.37 6.58 17.72
CA GLU A 632 29.82 7.98 17.71
C GLU A 632 29.45 8.70 16.40
N PRO A 633 29.19 10.02 16.44
CA PRO A 633 29.04 10.84 15.26
C PRO A 633 30.28 10.80 14.35
N ARG A 634 30.07 10.64 13.04
CA ARG A 634 31.16 10.40 12.07
C ARG A 634 31.53 11.61 11.21
N PHE A 635 30.83 12.74 11.35
CA PHE A 635 31.12 13.93 10.54
C PHE A 635 32.50 14.52 10.85
N THR A 636 33.28 14.67 9.80
CA THR A 636 34.64 15.22 9.85
C THR A 636 34.82 16.26 8.75
N LEU A 637 35.66 17.27 8.98
CA LEU A 637 36.08 18.18 7.92
C LEU A 637 36.84 17.42 6.84
N LEU A 638 36.70 17.81 5.56
CA LEU A 638 37.36 17.14 4.43
C LEU A 638 38.87 16.94 4.66
N ALA A 639 39.56 17.97 5.15
CA ALA A 639 41.00 17.92 5.43
C ALA A 639 41.43 16.86 6.46
N ASN A 640 40.49 16.43 7.32
CA ASN A 640 40.71 15.43 8.38
C ASN A 640 40.05 14.09 8.05
N SER A 641 39.39 13.95 6.89
CA SER A 641 38.67 12.74 6.51
C SER A 641 39.58 11.76 5.78
N THR A 642 39.30 10.47 5.97
CA THR A 642 39.92 9.36 5.21
C THR A 642 38.95 8.77 4.18
N ILE A 643 37.72 9.29 4.13
CA ILE A 643 36.68 8.82 3.21
C ILE A 643 36.99 9.33 1.81
N ASP A 644 36.83 8.48 0.80
CA ASP A 644 36.83 8.90 -0.59
C ASP A 644 35.75 9.96 -0.81
N ALA A 645 36.15 11.17 -1.22
CA ALA A 645 35.24 12.29 -1.39
C ALA A 645 34.29 12.12 -2.59
N THR A 646 34.62 11.23 -3.53
CA THR A 646 33.79 11.04 -4.72
C THR A 646 33.63 9.55 -5.00
N PRO A 647 32.95 8.80 -4.11
CA PRO A 647 32.78 7.37 -4.30
C PRO A 647 31.93 7.12 -5.55
N HIS A 648 32.38 6.19 -6.40
CA HIS A 648 31.63 5.81 -7.59
C HIS A 648 30.38 4.99 -7.22
N TRP A 649 29.22 5.23 -7.83
CA TRP A 649 27.97 4.48 -7.53
C TRP A 649 28.12 2.95 -7.57
N LYS A 650 29.04 2.41 -8.38
CA LYS A 650 29.32 0.95 -8.38
C LYS A 650 29.77 0.40 -7.04
N THR A 651 30.45 1.20 -6.22
CA THR A 651 30.86 0.80 -4.87
C THR A 651 29.68 0.79 -3.89
N THR A 652 28.51 1.27 -4.32
CA THR A 652 27.30 1.42 -3.49
C THR A 652 26.21 0.41 -3.84
N LEU A 653 26.48 -0.54 -4.74
CA LEU A 653 25.51 -1.50 -5.28
C LEU A 653 25.18 -2.68 -4.37
N ASN A 654 25.92 -2.89 -3.28
CA ASN A 654 25.68 -4.03 -2.40
C ASN A 654 24.59 -3.65 -1.37
N PRO A 655 23.33 -4.08 -1.53
CA PRO A 655 22.23 -3.62 -0.68
C PRO A 655 22.39 -4.12 0.75
N SER A 656 22.18 -3.24 1.74
CA SER A 656 22.08 -3.60 3.15
C SER A 656 20.66 -3.94 3.59
N ARG A 657 19.65 -3.54 2.80
CA ARG A 657 18.22 -3.58 3.13
C ARG A 657 17.83 -2.74 4.35
N ARG A 658 18.68 -1.79 4.71
CA ARG A 658 18.44 -0.86 5.82
C ARG A 658 18.23 0.55 5.31
N THR A 659 17.38 1.29 6.01
CA THR A 659 17.03 2.67 5.68
C THR A 659 17.31 3.58 6.88
N ALA A 660 17.99 4.71 6.68
CA ALA A 660 18.10 5.73 7.72
C ALA A 660 16.88 6.66 7.68
N ILE A 661 16.34 7.01 8.83
CA ILE A 661 15.38 8.10 8.99
C ILE A 661 16.11 9.26 9.65
N VAL A 662 16.28 10.34 8.91
CA VAL A 662 17.04 11.52 9.32
C VAL A 662 16.06 12.64 9.61
N VAL A 663 15.79 12.89 10.88
CA VAL A 663 14.92 13.98 11.34
C VAL A 663 15.74 15.26 11.43
N ARG A 664 15.38 16.26 10.63
CA ARG A 664 16.05 17.56 10.61
C ARG A 664 15.59 18.44 11.76
N SER A 665 16.56 19.04 12.45
CA SER A 665 16.35 19.99 13.54
C SER A 665 17.43 21.08 13.54
N TRP A 666 17.31 22.06 14.42
CA TRP A 666 18.27 23.15 14.57
C TRP A 666 18.42 23.58 16.03
N GLU A 667 19.51 24.27 16.33
CA GLU A 667 19.70 24.82 17.66
C GLU A 667 18.66 25.89 18.03
N GLY A 668 18.19 25.85 19.28
CA GLY A 668 17.20 26.80 19.79
C GLY A 668 15.75 26.48 19.40
N VAL A 669 15.46 25.30 18.84
CA VAL A 669 14.07 24.83 18.61
C VAL A 669 13.22 24.86 19.88
N GLY A 670 13.80 24.46 21.02
CA GLY A 670 13.05 24.28 22.26
C GLY A 670 12.07 23.11 22.16
N TYR A 671 12.58 21.88 22.17
CA TYR A 671 11.78 20.65 22.02
C TYR A 671 10.61 20.60 23.00
N LYS A 672 9.38 20.71 22.48
CA LYS A 672 8.16 20.56 23.26
C LYS A 672 7.85 19.09 23.48
N SER A 673 7.04 18.77 24.49
CA SER A 673 6.66 17.39 24.80
C SER A 673 6.08 16.64 23.60
N GLU A 674 5.31 17.31 22.72
CA GLU A 674 4.80 16.71 21.49
C GLU A 674 5.88 16.37 20.44
N ASN A 675 7.00 17.11 20.38
CA ASN A 675 8.14 16.72 19.55
C ASN A 675 8.75 15.43 20.10
N ILE A 676 8.84 15.34 21.43
CA ILE A 676 9.40 14.17 22.12
C ILE A 676 8.50 12.94 21.92
N TYR A 677 7.18 13.06 22.06
CA TYR A 677 6.25 11.95 21.80
C TYR A 677 6.36 11.47 20.34
N MET A 678 6.44 12.40 19.39
CA MET A 678 6.65 12.08 17.98
C MET A 678 7.97 11.33 17.76
N LEU A 679 9.09 11.82 18.28
CA LEU A 679 10.40 11.17 18.13
C LEU A 679 10.42 9.78 18.77
N ARG A 680 9.91 9.63 19.99
CA ARG A 680 9.80 8.34 20.68
C ARG A 680 8.93 7.35 19.90
N SER A 681 7.81 7.83 19.36
CA SER A 681 6.94 7.01 18.51
C SER A 681 7.64 6.58 17.23
N LEU A 682 8.34 7.48 16.55
CA LEU A 682 9.04 7.19 15.31
C LEU A 682 10.16 6.17 15.52
N ILE A 683 10.97 6.33 16.58
CA ILE A 683 12.05 5.38 16.91
C ILE A 683 11.47 4.00 17.23
N THR A 684 10.42 3.96 18.06
CA THR A 684 9.81 2.71 18.49
C THR A 684 9.13 1.99 17.31
N GLU A 685 8.28 2.69 16.57
CA GLU A 685 7.42 2.14 15.53
C GLU A 685 8.18 1.88 14.22
N ALA A 686 9.13 2.74 13.84
CA ALA A 686 9.87 2.54 12.61
C ALA A 686 11.15 1.73 12.84
N SER A 687 11.88 1.92 13.95
CA SER A 687 13.10 1.14 14.18
C SER A 687 12.82 -0.18 14.90
N LEU A 688 12.24 -0.15 16.10
CA LEU A 688 12.14 -1.35 16.93
C LEU A 688 11.10 -2.35 16.39
N ASP A 689 9.91 -1.88 16.00
CA ASP A 689 8.82 -2.74 15.52
C ASP A 689 9.10 -3.35 14.13
N THR A 690 9.99 -2.75 13.35
CA THR A 690 10.43 -3.30 12.06
C THR A 690 11.66 -4.22 12.20
N GLY A 691 12.14 -4.48 13.42
CA GLY A 691 13.37 -5.23 13.64
C GLY A 691 14.61 -4.54 13.05
N ALA A 692 14.67 -3.21 13.22
CA ALA A 692 15.72 -2.29 12.78
C ALA A 692 15.99 -2.24 11.27
N GLU A 693 14.95 -2.46 10.45
CA GLU A 693 14.97 -2.11 9.03
C GLU A 693 15.17 -0.60 8.84
N TYR A 694 14.62 0.19 9.76
CA TYR A 694 14.92 1.61 9.89
C TYR A 694 15.82 1.91 11.09
N THR A 695 16.60 2.99 10.97
CA THR A 695 17.35 3.57 12.10
C THR A 695 17.18 5.08 12.08
N VAL A 696 16.76 5.64 13.21
CA VAL A 696 16.38 7.05 13.35
C VAL A 696 17.55 7.86 13.93
N PHE A 697 17.84 8.98 13.27
CA PHE A 697 18.84 9.97 13.66
C PHE A 697 18.21 11.35 13.78
N LEU A 698 18.76 12.16 14.68
CA LEU A 698 18.40 13.56 14.85
C LEU A 698 19.54 14.43 14.32
N LEU A 699 19.37 14.97 13.10
CA LEU A 699 20.36 15.77 12.41
C LEU A 699 20.16 17.26 12.73
N ILE A 700 21.05 17.83 13.55
CA ILE A 700 20.88 19.15 14.16
C ILE A 700 21.85 20.16 13.55
N ASN A 701 21.29 21.23 12.98
CA ASN A 701 22.07 22.39 12.51
C ASN A 701 22.51 23.28 13.69
N ILE A 702 23.83 23.50 13.81
CA ILE A 702 24.44 24.52 14.65
C ILE A 702 24.68 25.78 13.80
N LYS A 703 23.91 26.85 14.07
CA LYS A 703 23.89 28.06 13.23
C LYS A 703 25.13 28.94 13.45
N ASP A 704 25.72 28.91 14.64
CA ASP A 704 26.90 29.71 14.93
C ASP A 704 28.18 29.05 14.40
N ARG A 705 28.59 29.52 13.22
CA ARG A 705 29.82 29.10 12.54
C ARG A 705 31.10 29.35 13.33
N LYS A 706 31.09 30.20 14.38
CA LYS A 706 32.31 30.50 15.16
C LYS A 706 32.63 29.43 16.20
N ARG A 707 31.74 28.46 16.40
CA ARG A 707 31.95 27.36 17.37
C ARG A 707 32.89 26.28 16.85
N ASP A 708 33.10 26.20 15.54
CA ASP A 708 34.04 25.27 14.90
C ASP A 708 33.91 23.83 15.44
N ILE A 709 32.67 23.33 15.48
CA ILE A 709 32.30 22.14 16.28
C ILE A 709 32.99 20.85 15.83
N HIS A 710 33.52 20.82 14.61
CA HIS A 710 34.22 19.66 14.02
C HIS A 710 35.75 19.72 14.16
N THR A 711 36.30 20.71 14.89
CA THR A 711 37.76 20.83 15.08
C THR A 711 38.31 19.96 16.20
N SER A 712 37.48 19.57 17.17
CA SER A 712 37.86 18.67 18.26
C SER A 712 36.63 18.00 18.89
N THR A 713 36.82 16.82 19.48
CA THR A 713 35.79 16.11 20.23
C THR A 713 35.22 16.96 21.37
N GLU A 714 36.06 17.77 22.02
CA GLU A 714 35.66 18.67 23.10
C GLU A 714 34.74 19.81 22.63
N ALA A 715 35.02 20.39 21.45
CA ALA A 715 34.16 21.39 20.85
C ALA A 715 32.79 20.80 20.47
N TYR A 716 32.78 19.60 19.88
CA TYR A 716 31.56 18.87 19.55
C TYR A 716 30.72 18.57 20.80
N ARG A 717 31.35 18.03 21.85
CA ARG A 717 30.69 17.74 23.14
C ARG A 717 30.06 19.00 23.75
N LYS A 718 30.79 20.12 23.80
CA LYS A 718 30.27 21.40 24.27
C LYS A 718 29.08 21.89 23.45
N ALA A 719 29.13 21.73 22.13
CA ALA A 719 28.01 22.08 21.26
C ALA A 719 26.78 21.21 21.58
N LEU A 720 26.95 19.89 21.72
CA LEU A 720 25.87 18.97 22.10
C LEU A 720 25.25 19.33 23.46
N GLU A 721 26.07 19.61 24.47
CA GLU A 721 25.60 20.03 25.80
C GLU A 721 24.83 21.35 25.76
N SER A 722 25.26 22.28 24.90
CA SER A 722 24.60 23.59 24.76
C SER A 722 23.18 23.49 24.21
N LEU A 723 22.84 22.41 23.49
CA LEU A 723 21.51 22.18 22.93
C LEU A 723 20.46 21.86 23.99
N LYS A 724 20.89 21.39 25.18
CA LYS A 724 20.00 20.95 26.27
C LYS A 724 18.95 19.96 25.78
N LEU A 725 19.37 18.99 24.97
CA LEU A 725 18.50 17.89 24.55
C LEU A 725 18.08 17.09 25.78
N PRO A 726 16.85 16.54 25.78
CA PRO A 726 16.50 15.46 26.71
C PRO A 726 17.56 14.35 26.64
N PRO A 727 18.03 13.82 27.79
CA PRO A 727 19.15 12.87 27.84
C PRO A 727 18.98 11.68 26.89
N GLU A 728 17.75 11.19 26.69
CA GLU A 728 17.45 10.05 25.83
C GLU A 728 17.78 10.30 24.36
N LEU A 729 17.66 11.54 23.89
CA LEU A 729 17.86 11.91 22.48
C LEU A 729 19.33 12.19 22.16
N ALA A 730 20.18 12.39 23.16
CA ALA A 730 21.57 12.79 22.94
C ALA A 730 22.36 11.74 22.12
N SER A 731 22.07 10.46 22.34
CA SER A 731 22.77 9.33 21.69
C SER A 731 22.51 9.21 20.18
N ILE A 732 21.41 9.77 19.68
CA ILE A 732 21.04 9.72 18.25
C ILE A 732 21.27 11.05 17.53
N ALA A 733 21.86 12.04 18.22
CA ALA A 733 22.09 13.37 17.71
C ALA A 733 23.37 13.45 16.86
N VAL A 734 23.24 13.93 15.63
CA VAL A 734 24.35 14.21 14.71
C VAL A 734 24.35 15.70 14.40
N LEU A 735 25.43 16.40 14.74
CA LEU A 735 25.54 17.85 14.58
C LEU A 735 26.23 18.20 13.26
N TRP A 736 25.77 19.27 12.61
CA TRP A 736 26.43 19.84 11.44
C TRP A 736 26.37 21.37 11.49
N ASP A 737 27.31 22.02 10.81
CA ASP A 737 27.33 23.47 10.58
C ASP A 737 27.73 23.80 9.13
N GLU A 738 27.68 25.07 8.75
CA GLU A 738 28.08 25.50 7.41
C GLU A 738 29.59 25.41 7.17
N ASN A 739 30.44 25.33 8.21
CA ASN A 739 31.88 25.15 8.03
C ASN A 739 32.19 23.72 7.56
N LEU A 740 31.46 22.73 8.07
CA LEU A 740 31.48 21.37 7.56
C LEU A 740 31.10 21.35 6.08
N LEU A 741 29.96 21.95 5.71
CA LEU A 741 29.50 21.97 4.33
C LEU A 741 30.50 22.66 3.40
N ALA A 742 31.00 23.84 3.78
CA ALA A 742 31.99 24.58 2.99
C ALA A 742 33.30 23.80 2.81
N SER A 743 33.70 22.98 3.78
CA SER A 743 34.89 22.14 3.65
C SER A 743 34.74 21.03 2.60
N TRP A 744 33.53 20.49 2.44
CA TRP A 744 33.23 19.41 1.49
C TRP A 744 32.74 19.91 0.13
N TYR A 745 32.18 21.11 0.05
CA TYR A 745 31.63 21.65 -1.20
C TYR A 745 32.29 22.98 -1.58
N PRO A 746 33.62 23.03 -1.79
CA PRO A 746 34.36 24.28 -1.97
C PRO A 746 33.98 25.07 -3.24
N GLN A 747 33.31 24.42 -4.19
CA GLN A 747 32.83 25.04 -5.44
C GLN A 747 31.43 25.64 -5.31
N VAL A 748 30.69 25.30 -4.25
CA VAL A 748 29.35 25.82 -3.99
C VAL A 748 29.48 27.08 -3.12
N LYS A 749 28.86 28.18 -3.51
CA LYS A 749 29.01 29.48 -2.82
C LYS A 749 28.06 29.68 -1.65
N GLU A 750 26.90 29.02 -1.70
CA GLU A 750 25.80 29.18 -0.76
C GLU A 750 25.48 27.81 -0.12
N HIS A 751 25.54 27.73 1.21
CA HIS A 751 25.30 26.50 1.99
C HIS A 751 24.08 26.61 2.89
N GLY A 752 23.40 27.76 2.88
CA GLY A 752 22.24 28.02 3.69
C GLY A 752 21.12 27.01 3.45
N SER A 753 20.35 26.76 4.50
CA SER A 753 19.25 25.78 4.50
C SER A 753 18.19 26.05 3.43
N MET A 754 18.05 27.28 2.93
CA MET A 754 17.08 27.58 1.87
C MET A 754 17.45 26.93 0.53
N PHE A 755 18.75 26.83 0.23
CA PHE A 755 19.23 26.40 -1.07
C PHE A 755 19.83 24.99 -1.01
N GLN A 756 20.62 24.69 0.02
CA GLN A 756 21.42 23.47 0.09
C GLN A 756 21.07 22.57 1.27
N ILE A 757 19.78 22.48 1.62
CA ILE A 757 19.30 21.64 2.72
C ILE A 757 19.65 20.15 2.58
N ASN A 758 19.90 19.70 1.35
CA ASN A 758 20.25 18.32 1.05
C ASN A 758 21.75 18.01 1.28
N GLN A 759 22.63 19.02 1.34
CA GLN A 759 24.06 18.81 1.56
C GLN A 759 24.39 18.08 2.87
N PRO A 760 23.75 18.39 4.02
CA PRO A 760 23.88 17.60 5.23
C PRO A 760 23.47 16.14 5.05
N LEU A 761 22.38 15.86 4.33
CA LEU A 761 21.92 14.49 4.07
C LEU A 761 22.86 13.73 3.11
N GLN A 762 23.41 14.43 2.12
CA GLN A 762 24.44 13.89 1.22
C GLN A 762 25.70 13.49 2.01
N LEU A 763 26.18 14.36 2.91
CA LEU A 763 27.31 14.02 3.79
C LEU A 763 26.95 12.90 4.77
N PHE A 764 25.72 12.86 5.25
CA PHE A 764 25.23 11.75 6.06
C PHE A 764 25.35 10.42 5.30
N ALA A 765 24.85 10.34 4.07
CA ALA A 765 24.98 9.14 3.26
C ALA A 765 26.43 8.75 2.91
N LEU A 766 27.32 9.74 2.83
CA LEU A 766 28.76 9.51 2.65
C LEU A 766 29.41 8.89 3.89
N HIS A 767 29.13 9.43 5.09
CA HIS A 767 29.74 9.00 6.36
C HIS A 767 29.06 7.79 7.02
N TYR A 768 27.81 7.50 6.64
CA TYR A 768 27.01 6.37 7.14
C TYR A 768 26.61 5.45 5.96
N PRO A 769 27.57 4.70 5.38
CA PRO A 769 27.37 3.89 4.18
C PRO A 769 26.54 2.61 4.37
N GLU A 770 26.16 2.29 5.61
CA GLU A 770 25.40 1.07 5.96
C GLU A 770 23.92 1.07 5.55
N PHE A 771 23.41 2.15 4.95
CA PHE A 771 22.02 2.29 4.52
C PHE A 771 21.89 2.41 3.00
N ASP A 772 20.84 1.81 2.44
CA ASP A 772 20.54 1.89 1.00
C ASP A 772 19.73 3.15 0.67
N HIS A 773 18.87 3.55 1.60
CA HIS A 773 17.93 4.66 1.46
C HIS A 773 17.94 5.54 2.69
N TYR A 774 17.52 6.80 2.49
CA TYR A 774 17.47 7.83 3.51
C TYR A 774 16.13 8.56 3.42
N TRP A 775 15.33 8.46 4.47
CA TRP A 775 14.20 9.35 4.68
C TRP A 775 14.69 10.66 5.28
N GLN A 776 14.32 11.78 4.66
CA GLN A 776 14.46 13.10 5.25
C GLN A 776 13.11 13.53 5.81
N ILE A 777 13.04 13.76 7.13
CA ILE A 777 11.80 14.15 7.83
C ILE A 777 12.02 15.49 8.53
N GLU A 778 10.99 16.34 8.58
CA GLU A 778 11.01 17.59 9.36
C GLU A 778 10.43 17.37 10.76
N LEU A 779 10.99 18.03 11.77
CA LEU A 779 10.56 17.88 13.18
C LEU A 779 9.11 18.33 13.43
N ASP A 780 8.53 19.14 12.54
CA ASP A 780 7.14 19.57 12.55
C ASP A 780 6.19 18.63 11.79
N GLN A 781 6.66 17.49 11.28
CA GLN A 781 5.79 16.44 10.77
C GLN A 781 5.15 15.64 11.93
N ARG A 782 3.91 15.15 11.74
CA ARG A 782 3.25 14.20 12.64
C ARG A 782 2.73 12.99 11.88
N PHE A 783 2.78 11.84 12.53
CA PHE A 783 2.11 10.61 12.11
C PHE A 783 0.92 10.39 13.03
N MET A 784 -0.30 10.46 12.48
CA MET A 784 -1.54 10.27 13.26
C MET A 784 -1.90 8.79 13.47
N GLY A 785 -1.06 7.86 12.99
CA GLY A 785 -1.08 6.42 13.29
C GLY A 785 0.34 5.86 13.38
N HIS A 786 0.49 4.55 13.20
CA HIS A 786 1.78 3.86 13.30
C HIS A 786 2.75 4.34 12.20
N ALA A 787 3.88 4.93 12.61
CA ALA A 787 4.84 5.55 11.70
C ALA A 787 5.58 4.51 10.83
N GLY A 788 5.96 3.35 11.40
CA GLY A 788 6.61 2.25 10.66
C GLY A 788 5.75 1.75 9.51
N GLU A 789 4.55 1.26 9.80
CA GLU A 789 3.52 0.89 8.80
C GLU A 789 3.32 1.95 7.71
N MET A 790 3.18 3.24 8.05
CA MET A 790 3.05 4.30 7.05
C MET A 790 4.25 4.39 6.11
N LEU A 791 5.48 4.21 6.62
CA LEU A 791 6.69 4.21 5.80
C LEU A 791 6.82 2.93 4.96
N ASP A 792 6.41 1.78 5.50
CA ASP A 792 6.38 0.47 4.80
C ASP A 792 5.40 0.53 3.61
N VAL A 793 4.15 0.94 3.83
CA VAL A 793 3.14 0.99 2.74
C VAL A 793 3.51 1.96 1.63
N MET A 794 4.17 3.09 1.95
CA MET A 794 4.71 4.00 0.93
C MET A 794 5.82 3.36 0.11
N ALA A 795 6.72 2.60 0.77
CA ALA A 795 7.79 1.89 0.08
C ALA A 795 7.24 0.74 -0.78
N ASP A 796 6.23 0.03 -0.30
CA ASP A 796 5.57 -1.06 -1.01
C ASP A 796 4.81 -0.55 -2.23
N PHE A 797 4.02 0.52 -2.10
CA PHE A 797 3.38 1.18 -3.23
C PHE A 797 4.42 1.59 -4.28
N ALA A 798 5.50 2.24 -3.84
CA ALA A 798 6.56 2.70 -4.74
C ALA A 798 7.30 1.55 -5.44
N ARG A 799 7.39 0.38 -4.80
CA ARG A 799 7.96 -0.83 -5.40
C ARG A 799 7.04 -1.41 -6.48
N MET A 800 5.73 -1.41 -6.24
CA MET A 800 4.74 -1.92 -7.18
C MET A 800 4.41 -0.94 -8.31
N GLU A 801 4.67 0.35 -8.14
CA GLU A 801 4.40 1.34 -9.17
C GLU A 801 5.30 1.12 -10.41
N PRO A 802 4.76 1.10 -11.65
CA PRO A 802 5.56 0.95 -12.86
C PRO A 802 6.32 2.22 -13.23
N ARG A 803 7.48 2.09 -13.89
CA ARG A 803 8.26 3.27 -14.36
C ARG A 803 7.55 4.10 -15.40
N LYS A 804 6.71 3.48 -16.25
CA LYS A 804 6.02 4.17 -17.35
C LYS A 804 5.18 5.28 -16.74
N GLN A 805 5.42 6.53 -17.15
CA GLN A 805 4.67 7.70 -16.72
C GLN A 805 4.66 8.00 -15.21
N ALA A 806 5.57 7.44 -14.40
CA ALA A 806 5.64 7.76 -12.97
C ALA A 806 5.86 9.26 -12.71
N LEU A 807 6.62 9.94 -13.58
CA LEU A 807 6.78 11.39 -13.54
C LEU A 807 5.47 12.11 -13.85
N GLU A 808 4.80 11.75 -14.94
CA GLU A 808 3.55 12.35 -15.39
C GLU A 808 2.43 12.18 -14.35
N ARG A 809 2.20 10.95 -13.87
CA ARG A 809 1.21 10.63 -12.84
C ARG A 809 1.41 11.47 -11.59
N SER A 810 2.68 11.64 -11.16
CA SER A 810 3.00 12.44 -9.98
C SER A 810 2.69 13.94 -10.09
N THR A 811 2.33 14.43 -11.27
CA THR A 811 1.86 15.82 -11.44
C THR A 811 0.38 15.98 -11.15
N PHE A 812 -0.41 14.90 -11.21
CA PHE A 812 -1.85 14.92 -10.96
C PHE A 812 -2.13 14.45 -9.52
N PRO A 813 -2.93 15.18 -8.73
CA PRO A 813 -3.41 14.65 -7.46
C PRO A 813 -4.38 13.49 -7.73
N TYR A 814 -4.17 12.37 -7.04
CA TYR A 814 -5.16 11.30 -6.97
C TYR A 814 -6.25 11.67 -5.97
N SER A 815 -7.52 11.44 -6.27
CA SER A 815 -8.65 11.68 -5.38
C SER A 815 -9.73 10.63 -5.65
N GLU A 816 -10.26 10.00 -4.60
CA GLU A 816 -11.32 8.98 -4.69
C GLU A 816 -12.64 9.55 -5.23
N GLU A 817 -12.78 10.88 -5.30
CA GLU A 817 -13.97 11.53 -5.88
C GLU A 817 -13.86 11.76 -7.39
N LEU A 818 -12.62 11.84 -7.92
CA LEU A 818 -12.37 12.08 -9.34
C LEU A 818 -12.14 10.79 -10.11
N TYR A 819 -11.62 9.79 -9.41
CA TYR A 819 -11.22 8.51 -9.97
C TYR A 819 -11.79 7.39 -9.09
N GLU A 820 -12.29 6.34 -9.72
CA GLU A 820 -12.78 5.14 -9.05
C GLU A 820 -11.65 4.47 -8.25
N ASP A 821 -10.47 4.36 -8.85
CA ASP A 821 -9.24 3.89 -8.22
C ASP A 821 -7.97 4.46 -8.89
N TYR A 822 -6.79 4.11 -8.37
CA TYR A 822 -5.52 4.63 -8.91
C TYR A 822 -5.26 4.18 -10.36
N GLU A 823 -5.78 3.02 -10.78
CA GLU A 823 -5.62 2.52 -12.15
C GLU A 823 -6.36 3.41 -13.14
N GLU A 824 -7.52 3.95 -12.79
CA GLU A 824 -8.23 4.91 -13.64
C GLU A 824 -7.39 6.18 -13.89
N LEU A 825 -6.70 6.69 -12.86
CA LEU A 825 -5.74 7.79 -13.04
C LEU A 825 -4.60 7.37 -13.99
N MET A 826 -4.08 6.15 -13.85
CA MET A 826 -3.03 5.64 -14.76
C MET A 826 -3.51 5.63 -16.22
N VAL A 827 -4.71 5.13 -16.49
CA VAL A 827 -5.30 5.06 -17.84
C VAL A 827 -5.48 6.47 -18.41
N ARG A 828 -6.10 7.38 -17.67
CA ARG A 828 -6.35 8.76 -18.13
C ARG A 828 -5.05 9.53 -18.39
N VAL A 829 -4.00 9.29 -17.59
CA VAL A 829 -2.66 9.86 -17.84
C VAL A 829 -2.01 9.23 -19.08
N ASP A 830 -2.21 7.93 -19.33
CA ASP A 830 -1.68 7.26 -20.52
C ASP A 830 -2.29 7.80 -21.80
N GLU A 831 -3.61 8.00 -21.79
CA GLU A 831 -4.37 8.61 -22.88
C GLU A 831 -3.89 10.04 -23.16
N ALA A 832 -3.77 10.86 -22.11
CA ALA A 832 -3.28 12.24 -22.22
C ALA A 832 -1.86 12.32 -22.80
N ASN A 833 -1.03 11.30 -22.55
CA ASN A 833 0.33 11.21 -23.07
C ASN A 833 0.48 10.32 -24.32
N LYS A 834 -0.61 9.74 -24.83
CA LYS A 834 -0.64 8.86 -26.01
C LYS A 834 0.34 7.68 -25.89
N GLY A 835 0.39 7.05 -24.72
CA GLY A 835 1.31 5.95 -24.44
C GLY A 835 2.75 6.37 -24.10
N LYS A 836 3.12 7.65 -24.25
CA LYS A 836 4.51 8.09 -24.13
C LYS A 836 4.87 8.42 -22.69
N SER A 837 6.11 8.14 -22.31
CA SER A 837 6.73 8.57 -21.04
C SER A 837 7.92 9.48 -21.32
N ARG A 838 8.03 10.61 -20.60
CA ARG A 838 9.18 11.55 -20.71
C ARG A 838 10.45 10.95 -20.15
N ALA A 839 10.35 10.28 -19.00
CA ALA A 839 11.46 9.63 -18.34
C ALA A 839 11.50 8.14 -18.74
N TRP A 840 12.07 7.87 -19.92
CA TRP A 840 12.14 6.52 -20.49
C TRP A 840 13.40 6.33 -21.35
N PRO A 841 14.54 5.87 -20.79
CA PRO A 841 14.81 5.54 -19.38
C PRO A 841 15.05 6.75 -18.47
N ALA A 842 15.61 7.83 -19.01
CA ALA A 842 16.12 8.96 -18.25
C ALA A 842 15.77 10.28 -18.94
N LEU A 843 15.63 11.34 -18.15
CA LEU A 843 15.48 12.69 -18.66
C LEU A 843 16.85 13.24 -19.07
N ARG A 844 17.28 12.90 -20.30
CA ARG A 844 18.66 13.12 -20.76
C ARG A 844 19.02 14.60 -20.85
N ILE A 845 20.14 14.94 -20.21
CA ILE A 845 20.86 16.21 -20.39
C ILE A 845 22.32 15.91 -20.78
N SER A 846 23.00 16.88 -21.40
CA SER A 846 24.38 16.70 -21.88
C SER A 846 25.40 16.54 -20.75
N ASP A 847 25.11 17.14 -19.60
CA ASP A 847 26.07 17.35 -18.53
C ASP A 847 26.03 16.25 -17.47
N VAL A 848 24.99 15.41 -17.48
CA VAL A 848 24.82 14.29 -16.54
C VAL A 848 24.64 13.00 -17.34
N LYS A 849 25.61 12.08 -17.22
CA LYS A 849 25.51 10.74 -17.80
C LYS A 849 24.48 9.94 -16.99
N PRO A 850 23.37 9.48 -17.59
CA PRO A 850 22.43 8.65 -16.85
C PRO A 850 23.07 7.32 -16.48
N ILE A 851 22.69 6.73 -15.35
CA ILE A 851 23.23 5.45 -14.85
C ILE A 851 22.16 4.37 -14.71
N GLY A 852 20.88 4.73 -14.69
CA GLY A 852 19.77 3.81 -14.51
C GLY A 852 19.57 2.83 -15.68
N PRO A 853 18.73 1.81 -15.47
CA PRO A 853 18.48 0.76 -16.44
C PRO A 853 17.84 1.30 -17.72
N VAL A 854 18.02 0.59 -18.83
CA VAL A 854 17.47 0.93 -20.14
C VAL A 854 16.31 -0.02 -20.46
N PRO A 855 15.14 0.47 -20.88
CA PRO A 855 14.01 -0.37 -21.23
C PRO A 855 14.29 -1.14 -22.52
N GLN A 856 13.71 -2.33 -22.67
CA GLN A 856 13.81 -3.11 -23.90
C GLN A 856 12.93 -2.52 -25.00
N ASP A 857 11.75 -2.03 -24.63
CA ASP A 857 10.74 -1.51 -25.55
C ASP A 857 10.53 0.01 -25.45
N LYS A 858 9.78 0.56 -26.39
CA LYS A 858 9.29 1.94 -26.28
C LYS A 858 8.19 1.99 -25.23
N SER A 859 8.04 3.14 -24.57
CA SER A 859 7.00 3.34 -23.55
C SER A 859 5.58 3.06 -24.05
N GLN A 860 5.32 3.29 -25.34
CA GLN A 860 4.00 3.04 -25.95
C GLN A 860 3.67 1.54 -26.06
N ASP A 861 4.69 0.69 -26.09
CA ASP A 861 4.57 -0.75 -26.26
C ASP A 861 4.58 -1.48 -24.89
N ASP A 862 4.97 -0.78 -23.81
CA ASP A 862 4.95 -1.32 -22.44
C ASP A 862 3.54 -1.23 -21.83
N ALA A 863 3.05 -2.38 -21.36
CA ALA A 863 1.77 -2.52 -20.67
C ALA A 863 1.90 -2.23 -19.16
N PHE A 864 2.66 -1.20 -18.79
CA PHE A 864 2.94 -0.84 -17.39
C PHE A 864 3.65 -1.94 -16.60
N SER A 865 4.52 -2.72 -17.25
CA SER A 865 5.23 -3.85 -16.63
C SER A 865 6.63 -3.47 -16.16
N TRP A 866 7.31 -2.56 -16.89
CA TRP A 866 8.71 -2.25 -16.59
C TRP A 866 8.87 -1.51 -15.26
N GLY A 867 9.71 -2.08 -14.39
CA GLY A 867 10.06 -1.53 -13.09
C GLY A 867 9.11 -1.91 -11.95
N VAL A 868 8.08 -2.72 -12.18
CA VAL A 868 7.30 -3.34 -11.09
C VAL A 868 8.22 -4.28 -10.30
N GLY A 869 8.14 -4.24 -8.96
CA GLY A 869 9.05 -4.98 -8.07
C GLY A 869 10.41 -4.30 -7.81
N GLU A 870 10.74 -3.25 -8.58
CA GLU A 870 11.96 -2.46 -8.39
C GLU A 870 11.77 -1.41 -7.29
N GLU A 871 12.73 -1.29 -6.38
CA GLU A 871 12.76 -0.18 -5.41
C GLU A 871 12.84 1.19 -6.09
N ALA A 872 11.97 2.12 -5.68
CA ALA A 872 12.07 3.50 -6.12
C ALA A 872 13.27 4.21 -5.50
N ALA A 873 14.16 4.74 -6.34
CA ALA A 873 15.31 5.54 -5.90
C ALA A 873 14.91 6.87 -5.25
N PHE A 874 13.68 7.33 -5.48
CA PHE A 874 13.11 8.51 -4.86
C PHE A 874 11.60 8.36 -4.65
N ILE A 875 11.13 8.54 -3.41
CA ILE A 875 9.71 8.55 -3.03
C ILE A 875 9.37 9.96 -2.53
N ALA A 876 8.46 10.63 -3.22
CA ALA A 876 7.99 11.95 -2.84
C ALA A 876 6.81 11.88 -1.87
N THR A 877 6.65 12.91 -1.04
CA THR A 877 5.43 13.12 -0.24
C THR A 877 4.57 14.30 -0.73
N GLY A 878 5.00 14.99 -1.79
CA GLY A 878 4.29 16.14 -2.36
C GLY A 878 4.30 16.17 -3.88
N PHE A 879 3.40 16.99 -4.43
CA PHE A 879 3.14 17.07 -5.87
C PHE A 879 4.35 17.50 -6.68
N CYS A 880 4.41 17.02 -7.92
CA CYS A 880 5.47 17.37 -8.84
C CYS A 880 5.06 18.47 -9.81
N ALA A 881 5.95 19.46 -9.98
CA ALA A 881 5.81 20.47 -11.00
C ALA A 881 7.13 20.73 -11.75
N ASP A 882 7.01 21.01 -13.05
CA ASP A 882 8.13 21.36 -13.91
C ASP A 882 8.58 22.78 -13.59
N VAL A 883 9.82 22.91 -13.12
CA VAL A 883 10.42 24.17 -12.71
C VAL A 883 10.37 25.21 -13.84
N ARG A 884 10.55 24.77 -15.09
CA ARG A 884 10.65 25.66 -16.27
C ARG A 884 9.33 26.34 -16.62
N THR A 885 8.21 25.69 -16.31
CA THR A 885 6.86 26.21 -16.59
C THR A 885 6.14 26.71 -15.36
N SER A 886 6.63 26.37 -14.17
CA SER A 886 6.10 26.86 -12.91
C SER A 886 6.43 28.33 -12.67
N THR A 887 5.67 28.97 -11.79
CA THR A 887 6.02 30.32 -11.29
C THR A 887 6.94 30.23 -10.07
N TRP A 888 7.81 29.21 -9.98
CA TRP A 888 8.61 29.02 -8.79
C TRP A 888 9.59 30.16 -8.56
N VAL A 889 9.58 30.73 -7.35
CA VAL A 889 10.52 31.80 -6.98
C VAL A 889 11.99 31.40 -7.19
N PHE A 890 12.32 30.11 -7.06
CA PHE A 890 13.66 29.59 -7.32
C PHE A 890 13.82 28.97 -8.72
N GLY A 891 12.87 29.14 -9.63
CA GLY A 891 12.96 28.53 -10.96
C GLY A 891 14.13 29.04 -11.81
N GLY A 892 14.54 30.29 -11.57
CA GLY A 892 15.76 30.88 -12.12
C GLY A 892 17.04 30.49 -11.37
N TRP A 893 16.97 29.77 -10.25
CA TRP A 893 18.17 29.42 -9.49
C TRP A 893 18.79 28.12 -10.02
N LEU A 894 20.00 28.24 -10.55
CA LEU A 894 20.86 27.17 -11.03
C LEU A 894 22.29 27.69 -10.94
N GLU A 895 23.12 27.05 -10.13
CA GLU A 895 24.54 27.37 -10.05
C GLU A 895 25.39 26.20 -10.59
N GLY A 896 26.61 26.52 -11.04
CA GLY A 896 27.42 25.60 -11.85
C GLY A 896 27.12 25.72 -13.34
N HIS A 897 27.99 25.14 -14.18
CA HIS A 897 27.84 25.21 -15.63
C HIS A 897 27.03 24.02 -16.15
N LEU A 898 25.88 24.30 -16.78
CA LEU A 898 25.14 23.36 -17.62
C LEU A 898 25.01 23.93 -19.02
N ASN A 899 25.19 23.10 -20.05
CA ASN A 899 25.14 23.54 -21.45
C ASN A 899 23.81 24.21 -21.86
N LYS A 900 22.69 23.85 -21.22
CA LYS A 900 21.36 24.40 -21.49
C LYS A 900 20.88 25.44 -20.48
N GLY A 901 21.70 25.78 -19.47
CA GLY A 901 21.33 26.76 -18.44
C GLY A 901 19.93 26.53 -17.86
N HIS A 902 19.12 27.59 -17.83
CA HIS A 902 17.76 27.55 -17.23
C HIS A 902 16.74 26.68 -17.97
N ASP A 903 16.97 26.35 -19.26
CA ASP A 903 16.09 25.46 -20.04
C ASP A 903 16.27 23.98 -19.68
N THR A 904 17.27 23.67 -18.86
CA THR A 904 17.51 22.32 -18.34
C THR A 904 16.26 21.81 -17.63
N PRO A 905 15.72 20.63 -18.01
CA PRO A 905 14.57 20.02 -17.34
C PRO A 905 14.84 19.81 -15.85
N ARG A 906 14.05 20.47 -15.00
CA ARG A 906 14.16 20.42 -13.54
C ARG A 906 12.76 20.29 -12.96
N TRP A 907 12.63 19.56 -11.86
CA TRP A 907 11.35 19.25 -11.23
C TRP A 907 11.44 19.55 -9.74
N PHE A 908 10.44 20.20 -9.19
CA PHE A 908 10.39 20.51 -7.76
C PHE A 908 9.22 19.78 -7.10
N ARG A 909 9.46 19.30 -5.87
CA ARG A 909 8.49 18.55 -5.06
C ARG A 909 8.54 19.00 -3.61
N PRO A 910 7.66 19.92 -3.20
CA PRO A 910 7.58 20.42 -1.84
C PRO A 910 6.55 19.64 -1.00
N PRO A 911 6.73 19.51 0.33
CA PRO A 911 7.90 19.90 1.12
C PRO A 911 9.14 19.03 0.81
N ALA A 912 10.33 19.46 1.28
CA ALA A 912 11.57 18.68 1.23
C ALA A 912 11.57 17.50 2.23
N ILE A 913 10.53 16.67 2.14
CA ILE A 913 10.30 15.44 2.87
C ILE A 913 10.17 14.32 1.83
N PHE A 914 11.04 13.32 1.90
CA PHE A 914 11.12 12.27 0.88
C PHE A 914 11.99 11.11 1.35
N ARG A 915 11.89 9.97 0.67
CA ARG A 915 12.91 8.91 0.68
C ARG A 915 13.80 9.07 -0.54
N VAL A 916 15.10 8.94 -0.38
CA VAL A 916 16.05 8.95 -1.50
C VAL A 916 17.12 7.87 -1.33
N SER A 917 17.52 7.24 -2.43
CA SER A 917 18.59 6.24 -2.44
C SER A 917 19.96 6.88 -2.20
N ARG A 918 20.87 6.10 -1.62
CA ARG A 918 22.29 6.46 -1.44
C ARG A 918 22.94 6.92 -2.75
N THR A 919 22.64 6.24 -3.84
CA THR A 919 23.14 6.55 -5.18
C THR A 919 22.81 7.97 -5.60
N VAL A 920 21.53 8.37 -5.51
CA VAL A 920 21.10 9.71 -5.93
C VAL A 920 21.80 10.79 -5.09
N LEU A 921 21.92 10.57 -3.77
CA LEU A 921 22.63 11.48 -2.87
C LEU A 921 24.11 11.63 -3.25
N LEU A 922 24.80 10.53 -3.57
CA LEU A 922 26.23 10.55 -3.86
C LEU A 922 26.56 11.11 -5.25
N GLU A 923 25.71 10.89 -6.24
CA GLU A 923 25.89 11.50 -7.56
C GLU A 923 25.62 13.02 -7.51
N ALA A 924 24.61 13.45 -6.74
CA ALA A 924 24.40 14.88 -6.46
C ALA A 924 25.58 15.49 -5.68
N HIS A 925 26.08 14.78 -4.66
CA HIS A 925 27.27 15.16 -3.90
C HIS A 925 28.49 15.34 -4.80
N ARG A 926 28.80 14.34 -5.63
CA ARG A 926 29.93 14.38 -6.56
C ARG A 926 29.86 15.60 -7.47
N ALA A 927 28.71 15.87 -8.07
CA ALA A 927 28.57 17.01 -8.97
C ALA A 927 28.74 18.36 -8.27
N GLN A 928 28.23 18.49 -7.05
CA GLN A 928 28.45 19.67 -6.20
C GLN A 928 29.92 19.83 -5.80
N PHE A 929 30.59 18.73 -5.45
CA PHE A 929 32.00 18.69 -5.08
C PHE A 929 32.91 19.10 -6.24
N GLU A 930 32.73 18.46 -7.41
CA GLU A 930 33.63 18.58 -8.55
C GLU A 930 33.40 19.85 -9.37
N THR A 931 32.14 20.27 -9.52
CA THR A 931 31.76 21.33 -10.49
C THR A 931 30.98 22.49 -9.88
N GLY A 932 30.56 22.38 -8.62
CA GLY A 932 29.66 23.35 -7.98
C GLY A 932 28.23 23.32 -8.52
N LEU A 933 27.87 22.34 -9.36
CA LEU A 933 26.53 22.18 -9.89
C LEU A 933 25.53 21.99 -8.77
N SER A 934 24.68 22.98 -8.54
CA SER A 934 23.73 22.95 -7.46
C SER A 934 22.35 23.42 -7.90
N LEU A 935 21.35 22.78 -7.31
CA LEU A 935 19.93 23.06 -7.47
C LEU A 935 19.34 23.51 -6.13
N PRO A 936 18.22 24.25 -6.12
CA PRO A 936 17.61 24.69 -4.89
C PRO A 936 16.80 23.56 -4.24
N SER A 937 17.03 23.34 -2.94
CA SER A 937 16.26 22.54 -1.97
C SER A 937 15.33 21.48 -2.59
N GLU A 938 14.04 21.79 -2.77
CA GLU A 938 12.95 20.88 -3.15
C GLU A 938 13.05 20.34 -4.59
N SER A 939 13.96 20.88 -5.40
CA SER A 939 14.19 20.40 -6.76
C SER A 939 15.39 19.47 -6.90
N THR A 940 16.29 19.44 -5.92
CA THR A 940 17.56 18.73 -6.03
C THR A 940 17.34 17.24 -6.24
N MET A 941 16.81 16.53 -5.25
CA MET A 941 16.66 15.08 -5.30
C MET A 941 15.70 14.55 -6.38
N PRO A 942 14.50 15.13 -6.60
CA PRO A 942 13.63 14.66 -7.68
C PRO A 942 14.27 14.87 -9.07
N THR A 943 14.99 15.97 -9.28
CA THR A 943 15.66 16.23 -10.56
C THR A 943 16.82 15.26 -10.79
N TRP A 944 17.66 15.04 -9.78
CA TRP A 944 18.79 14.12 -9.88
C TRP A 944 18.34 12.68 -10.17
N ALA A 945 17.30 12.18 -9.50
CA ALA A 945 16.75 10.86 -9.79
C ALA A 945 16.32 10.71 -11.27
N LEU A 946 15.65 11.73 -11.83
CA LEU A 946 15.20 11.74 -13.22
C LEU A 946 16.33 11.87 -14.24
N TRP A 947 17.35 12.70 -13.98
CA TRP A 947 18.54 12.81 -14.84
C TRP A 947 19.35 11.52 -14.86
N LEU A 948 19.46 10.85 -13.71
CA LEU A 948 20.16 9.58 -13.59
C LEU A 948 19.38 8.41 -14.21
N GLY A 949 18.08 8.56 -14.49
CA GLY A 949 17.23 7.49 -15.03
C GLY A 949 16.79 6.47 -13.98
N LEU A 950 16.73 6.87 -12.72
CA LEU A 950 16.33 6.01 -11.61
C LEU A 950 14.84 6.19 -11.31
N LYS A 951 14.21 5.13 -10.78
CA LYS A 951 12.77 5.08 -10.55
C LYS A 951 12.35 6.11 -9.51
N VAL A 952 11.29 6.87 -9.83
CA VAL A 952 10.65 7.82 -8.92
C VAL A 952 9.23 7.35 -8.64
N SER A 953 8.70 7.67 -7.47
CA SER A 953 7.32 7.37 -7.10
C SER A 953 6.67 8.52 -6.32
N TYR A 954 5.35 8.65 -6.46
CA TYR A 954 4.52 9.52 -5.62
C TYR A 954 3.30 8.74 -5.13
N PRO A 955 3.40 8.10 -3.95
CA PRO A 955 2.28 7.38 -3.36
C PRO A 955 1.08 8.32 -3.06
N PRO A 956 -0.17 7.85 -3.21
CA PRO A 956 -1.38 8.65 -2.99
C PRO A 956 -1.63 8.94 -1.49
N LEU A 957 -0.80 9.81 -0.91
CA LEU A 957 -0.88 10.18 0.50
C LEU A 957 -2.20 10.86 0.88
N PRO A 958 -2.93 10.37 1.89
CA PRO A 958 -4.16 10.99 2.39
C PRO A 958 -3.91 12.40 2.94
N VAL A 959 -4.56 13.39 2.34
CA VAL A 959 -4.54 14.80 2.74
C VAL A 959 -5.98 15.30 2.86
N TYR A 960 -6.29 15.92 3.99
CA TYR A 960 -7.59 16.54 4.25
C TYR A 960 -7.52 18.05 4.03
N MET A 961 -8.67 18.65 3.73
CA MET A 961 -8.83 20.09 3.55
C MET A 961 -9.78 20.65 4.60
N HIS A 962 -9.49 21.87 5.08
CA HIS A 962 -10.38 22.60 5.98
C HIS A 962 -11.72 22.86 5.26
N PRO A 963 -12.87 22.52 5.87
CA PRO A 963 -14.17 22.74 5.25
C PRO A 963 -14.46 24.23 5.04
N TYR A 964 -15.06 24.57 3.90
CA TYR A 964 -15.58 25.91 3.59
C TYR A 964 -16.74 26.27 4.52
N SER A 965 -16.73 27.47 5.15
CA SER A 965 -17.92 27.98 5.85
C SER A 965 -18.40 29.33 5.28
N ALA A 966 -19.62 29.32 4.72
CA ALA A 966 -20.25 30.49 4.09
C ALA A 966 -20.51 31.66 5.07
N GLU A 967 -20.49 31.41 6.39
CA GLU A 967 -20.66 32.43 7.42
C GLU A 967 -19.35 33.17 7.76
N ARG A 968 -18.17 32.54 7.61
CA ARG A 968 -16.88 33.20 7.88
C ARG A 968 -16.49 34.18 6.79
N SER A 969 -16.82 33.89 5.53
CA SER A 969 -16.62 34.83 4.42
C SER A 969 -17.41 36.13 4.58
N LYS A 970 -18.51 36.12 5.36
CA LYS A 970 -19.35 37.30 5.63
C LYS A 970 -18.93 38.11 6.86
N LYS A 971 -18.19 37.54 7.82
CA LYS A 971 -17.93 38.15 9.15
C LYS A 971 -16.65 39.01 9.24
N ARG A 972 -15.88 39.19 8.17
CA ARG A 972 -14.71 40.09 8.14
C ARG A 972 -14.88 41.23 7.13
N PRO A 973 -15.50 42.35 7.53
CA PRO A 973 -15.53 43.53 6.68
C PRO A 973 -14.10 44.06 6.51
N GLY A 974 -13.58 44.06 5.28
CA GLY A 974 -12.27 44.61 4.93
C GLY A 974 -11.18 43.60 4.54
N ASN A 975 -11.49 42.30 4.41
CA ASN A 975 -10.56 41.32 3.85
C ASN A 975 -11.21 40.56 2.69
N GLU A 976 -11.32 41.21 1.53
CA GLU A 976 -11.82 40.62 0.28
C GLU A 976 -10.92 39.47 -0.25
N ASN A 977 -9.79 39.20 0.42
CA ASN A 977 -8.83 38.15 0.12
C ASN A 977 -8.81 37.01 1.17
N ASP A 978 -9.86 36.86 2.01
CA ASP A 978 -9.96 35.71 2.92
C ASP A 978 -10.35 34.44 2.13
N GLU A 979 -9.35 33.86 1.46
CA GLU A 979 -9.47 32.66 0.64
C GLU A 979 -9.44 31.36 1.46
N THR A 980 -9.65 31.40 2.80
CA THR A 980 -9.64 30.22 3.70
C THR A 980 -10.80 29.24 3.51
N SER A 981 -11.64 29.57 2.55
CA SER A 981 -12.82 28.87 2.18
C SER A 981 -12.92 29.08 0.67
N ARG A 982 -12.37 28.17 -0.13
CA ARG A 982 -12.77 28.03 -1.53
C ARG A 982 -13.87 26.97 -1.63
N LEU A 983 -14.90 27.24 -2.43
CA LEU A 983 -15.95 26.26 -2.68
C LEU A 983 -15.30 25.06 -3.38
N GLU A 984 -15.51 23.88 -2.85
CA GLU A 984 -15.04 22.61 -3.41
C GLU A 984 -15.45 22.46 -4.89
N ASP A 985 -16.63 22.97 -5.25
CA ASP A 985 -17.14 23.07 -6.63
C ASP A 985 -16.24 23.90 -7.56
N GLU A 986 -15.52 24.92 -7.05
CA GLU A 986 -14.57 25.69 -7.85
C GLU A 986 -13.31 24.91 -8.20
N TRP A 987 -12.90 23.94 -7.37
CA TRP A 987 -11.82 23.00 -7.72
C TRP A 987 -12.26 22.07 -8.84
N ARG A 988 -13.51 21.60 -8.81
CA ARG A 988 -14.09 20.65 -9.79
C ARG A 988 -14.30 21.26 -11.19
N HIS A 989 -14.31 22.59 -11.35
CA HIS A 989 -14.83 23.25 -12.56
C HIS A 989 -13.92 24.31 -13.25
N ARG A 990 -12.67 24.55 -12.84
CA ARG A 990 -11.85 25.65 -13.43
C ARG A 990 -11.02 25.26 -14.67
N ASP A 991 -11.18 26.06 -15.74
CA ASP A 991 -10.33 26.08 -16.94
C ASP A 991 -9.23 27.18 -16.91
N LYS A 992 -9.16 28.01 -15.86
CA LYS A 992 -8.15 29.07 -15.70
C LYS A 992 -7.25 28.76 -14.49
N ARG A 993 -6.18 27.99 -14.76
CA ARG A 993 -5.11 27.49 -13.86
C ARG A 993 -5.52 27.27 -12.39
N PRO A 994 -6.05 26.07 -12.06
CA PRO A 994 -6.29 25.66 -10.68
C PRO A 994 -4.98 25.41 -9.91
N PHE A 995 -5.05 25.49 -8.59
CA PHE A 995 -4.01 25.08 -7.63
C PHE A 995 -3.41 23.69 -7.96
N PHE A 996 -4.25 22.76 -8.43
CA PHE A 996 -3.90 21.40 -8.84
C PHE A 996 -3.79 21.18 -10.35
N GLY A 997 -3.87 22.23 -11.16
CA GLY A 997 -3.77 22.13 -12.61
C GLY A 997 -5.00 21.50 -13.27
N HIS A 998 -4.83 21.07 -14.51
CA HIS A 998 -5.83 20.40 -15.33
C HIS A 998 -5.94 18.92 -14.97
N LEU A 999 -7.14 18.35 -15.15
CA LEU A 999 -7.33 16.90 -15.23
C LEU A 999 -6.60 16.33 -16.47
N PRO A 1000 -6.23 15.03 -16.47
CA PRO A 1000 -5.51 14.43 -17.57
C PRO A 1000 -6.15 14.66 -18.95
N GLU A 1001 -7.48 14.54 -19.06
CA GLU A 1001 -8.22 14.64 -20.34
C GLU A 1001 -8.20 16.06 -20.92
N ARG A 1002 -7.95 17.06 -20.08
CA ARG A 1002 -7.82 18.47 -20.48
C ARG A 1002 -6.37 18.92 -20.65
N SER A 1003 -5.42 18.02 -20.40
CA SER A 1003 -4.00 18.35 -20.46
C SER A 1003 -3.46 18.27 -21.89
N GLU A 1004 -3.19 19.42 -22.51
CA GLU A 1004 -2.56 19.48 -23.83
C GLU A 1004 -1.14 18.89 -23.84
N LYS A 1005 -0.46 18.96 -22.70
CA LYS A 1005 0.91 18.48 -22.55
C LYS A 1005 0.96 17.11 -21.88
N GLY A 1006 -0.13 16.53 -21.40
CA GLY A 1006 -0.08 15.31 -20.57
C GLY A 1006 0.58 15.50 -19.19
N LEU A 1007 0.61 16.73 -18.68
CA LEU A 1007 1.00 17.10 -17.31
C LEU A 1007 -0.11 17.97 -16.70
N SER A 1008 -0.31 17.93 -15.39
CA SER A 1008 -1.36 18.75 -14.76
C SER A 1008 -1.18 20.25 -15.00
N MET A 1009 0.07 20.73 -15.18
CA MET A 1009 0.39 22.16 -15.15
C MET A 1009 0.00 22.82 -13.81
N ALA A 1010 -0.09 22.01 -12.74
CA ALA A 1010 -0.33 22.50 -11.39
C ALA A 1010 0.72 23.54 -11.02
N ASN A 1011 0.29 24.55 -10.26
CA ASN A 1011 1.20 25.49 -9.64
C ASN A 1011 1.17 25.27 -8.13
N PRO A 1012 2.06 24.40 -7.60
CA PRO A 1012 2.21 24.22 -6.16
C PRO A 1012 2.48 25.53 -5.40
N GLN A 1013 2.78 26.66 -6.06
CA GLN A 1013 2.97 27.93 -5.38
C GLN A 1013 1.81 28.92 -5.48
N SER A 1014 0.74 28.59 -6.21
CA SER A 1014 -0.44 29.44 -6.23
C SER A 1014 -0.91 29.63 -4.79
N PHE A 1015 -0.78 30.85 -4.25
CA PHE A 1015 -0.84 31.21 -2.82
C PHE A 1015 -2.24 31.14 -2.19
N ALA A 1016 -2.98 30.07 -2.48
CA ALA A 1016 -4.33 29.87 -2.02
C ALA A 1016 -4.39 28.78 -0.95
N ASP A 1017 -4.40 29.26 0.29
CA ASP A 1017 -5.10 28.65 1.42
C ASP A 1017 -4.36 27.60 2.29
N ARG A 1018 -4.15 28.01 3.54
CA ARG A 1018 -3.42 27.36 4.65
C ARG A 1018 -4.23 26.22 5.29
N GLY A 1019 -5.11 25.60 4.52
CA GLY A 1019 -6.16 24.69 4.98
C GLY A 1019 -5.89 23.20 4.72
N LEU A 1020 -4.76 22.82 4.12
CA LEU A 1020 -4.41 21.40 3.95
C LEU A 1020 -3.79 20.81 5.22
N SER A 1021 -4.07 19.54 5.48
CA SER A 1021 -3.42 18.81 6.57
C SER A 1021 -1.96 18.48 6.27
N TYR A 1022 -1.55 18.51 4.99
CA TYR A 1022 -0.17 18.24 4.58
C TYR A 1022 0.28 19.24 3.52
N TRP A 1023 0.98 20.30 3.94
CA TRP A 1023 1.54 21.31 3.04
C TRP A 1023 2.47 22.29 3.74
N TRP A 1024 3.63 22.64 3.15
CA TRP A 1024 4.71 23.36 3.84
C TRP A 1024 4.38 24.76 4.39
N VAL A 1025 3.36 25.45 3.86
CA VAL A 1025 2.88 26.75 4.38
C VAL A 1025 1.56 26.67 5.14
N SER A 1026 1.02 25.47 5.34
CA SER A 1026 -0.24 25.29 6.09
C SER A 1026 -0.06 25.62 7.57
N ASN A 1027 -1.10 26.23 8.15
CA ASN A 1027 -1.18 26.51 9.59
C ASN A 1027 -2.24 25.65 10.28
N TRP A 1028 -3.10 24.98 9.51
CA TRP A 1028 -4.20 24.17 10.06
C TRP A 1028 -3.75 22.95 10.88
N PRO A 1029 -2.66 22.23 10.53
CA PRO A 1029 -2.16 21.13 11.34
C PRO A 1029 -1.93 21.44 12.83
N ARG A 1030 -1.46 22.66 13.15
CA ARG A 1030 -1.30 23.10 14.54
C ARG A 1030 -2.64 23.12 15.28
N ARG A 1031 -3.69 23.62 14.63
CA ARG A 1031 -5.05 23.66 15.19
C ARG A 1031 -5.59 22.25 15.40
N ILE A 1032 -5.40 21.37 14.42
CA ILE A 1032 -5.79 19.95 14.50
C ILE A 1032 -5.17 19.30 15.74
N MET A 1033 -3.85 19.45 15.94
CA MET A 1033 -3.16 18.92 17.12
C MET A 1033 -3.65 19.52 18.43
N ASP A 1034 -3.86 20.83 18.48
CA ASP A 1034 -4.31 21.51 19.70
C ASP A 1034 -5.68 21.02 20.17
N VAL A 1035 -6.64 20.90 19.25
CA VAL A 1035 -8.00 20.44 19.56
C VAL A 1035 -7.99 18.97 20.02
N TRP A 1036 -7.27 18.11 19.30
CA TRP A 1036 -7.21 16.68 19.59
C TRP A 1036 -6.42 16.35 20.86
N MET A 1037 -5.22 16.91 21.05
CA MET A 1037 -4.41 16.65 22.25
C MET A 1037 -5.03 17.20 23.53
N ARG A 1038 -5.78 18.31 23.45
CA ARG A 1038 -6.47 18.89 24.61
C ARG A 1038 -7.89 18.34 24.80
N ASN A 1039 -8.32 17.41 23.95
CA ASN A 1039 -9.67 16.84 23.95
C ASN A 1039 -10.78 17.91 24.01
N GLN A 1040 -10.68 18.97 23.20
CA GLN A 1040 -11.61 20.10 23.21
C GLN A 1040 -12.91 19.78 22.46
N VAL A 1041 -13.77 18.94 23.04
CA VAL A 1041 -15.01 18.44 22.40
C VAL A 1041 -15.97 19.55 21.98
N ASP A 1042 -15.95 20.69 22.68
CA ASP A 1042 -16.81 21.86 22.41
C ASP A 1042 -16.15 22.91 21.48
N ALA A 1043 -15.11 22.54 20.74
CA ALA A 1043 -14.44 23.47 19.84
C ALA A 1043 -15.39 23.96 18.72
N GLU A 1044 -15.56 25.29 18.60
CA GLU A 1044 -16.52 25.94 17.68
C GLU A 1044 -16.37 25.55 16.20
N ASP A 1045 -15.20 25.07 15.76
CA ASP A 1045 -15.08 24.31 14.50
C ASP A 1045 -14.11 23.12 14.67
N LEU A 1046 -14.63 22.00 15.19
CA LEU A 1046 -13.93 20.71 15.15
C LEU A 1046 -13.65 20.34 13.68
N PRO A 1047 -12.43 19.90 13.32
CA PRO A 1047 -12.14 19.41 11.97
C PRO A 1047 -13.14 18.31 11.55
N GLY A 1048 -13.75 18.45 10.37
CA GLY A 1048 -14.84 17.56 9.94
C GLY A 1048 -14.47 16.09 9.77
N PHE A 1049 -13.17 15.77 9.68
CA PHE A 1049 -12.68 14.39 9.66
C PHE A 1049 -12.50 13.78 11.07
N MET A 1050 -12.62 14.58 12.15
CA MET A 1050 -12.58 14.09 13.52
C MET A 1050 -13.97 13.69 14.00
N ARG A 1051 -14.03 12.84 15.02
CA ARG A 1051 -15.28 12.37 15.63
C ARG A 1051 -15.22 12.54 17.14
N VAL A 1052 -16.33 13.00 17.73
CA VAL A 1052 -16.51 12.98 19.18
C VAL A 1052 -17.33 11.73 19.50
N HIS A 1053 -16.77 10.86 20.33
CA HIS A 1053 -17.44 9.65 20.82
C HIS A 1053 -17.14 9.50 22.31
N GLU A 1054 -18.19 9.30 23.11
CA GLU A 1054 -18.08 9.18 24.59
C GLU A 1054 -17.27 10.31 25.26
N GLY A 1055 -17.39 11.54 24.74
CA GLY A 1055 -16.67 12.71 25.28
C GLY A 1055 -15.16 12.73 24.97
N GLN A 1056 -14.68 11.90 24.04
CA GLN A 1056 -13.32 11.93 23.53
C GLN A 1056 -13.28 12.26 22.03
N ILE A 1057 -12.23 12.95 21.59
CA ILE A 1057 -11.97 13.23 20.17
C ILE A 1057 -11.09 12.14 19.57
N TYR A 1058 -11.57 11.52 18.51
CA TYR A 1058 -10.87 10.56 17.69
C TYR A 1058 -10.43 11.19 16.37
N ALA A 1059 -9.22 10.85 15.93
CA ALA A 1059 -8.66 11.26 14.65
C ALA A 1059 -8.36 10.02 13.77
N PRO A 1060 -8.47 10.15 12.44
CA PRO A 1060 -8.05 9.11 11.49
C PRO A 1060 -6.51 9.02 11.44
N ASN A 1061 -5.97 7.89 11.00
CA ASN A 1061 -4.54 7.73 10.74
C ASN A 1061 -4.13 8.28 9.35
N PHE A 1062 -3.18 9.22 9.34
CA PHE A 1062 -2.57 9.84 8.15
C PHE A 1062 -1.29 10.63 8.54
N MET A 1063 -0.61 11.19 7.54
CA MET A 1063 0.56 12.07 7.74
C MET A 1063 0.16 13.55 7.73
N MET A 1064 0.70 14.34 8.66
CA MET A 1064 0.35 15.75 8.80
C MET A 1064 1.60 16.64 8.83
N HIS A 1065 1.56 17.79 8.15
CA HIS A 1065 2.68 18.74 8.07
C HIS A 1065 2.23 20.15 7.64
N PRO A 1066 2.79 21.24 8.20
CA PRO A 1066 3.65 21.33 9.37
C PRO A 1066 2.86 21.63 10.65
N VAL A 1067 3.20 20.92 11.72
CA VAL A 1067 2.81 21.25 13.10
C VAL A 1067 3.91 22.11 13.72
N LYS A 1068 3.85 23.41 13.43
CA LYS A 1068 4.81 24.38 13.95
C LYS A 1068 4.67 24.48 15.48
N THR A 1069 5.75 24.15 16.18
CA THR A 1069 5.85 24.23 17.65
C THR A 1069 6.39 25.55 18.11
#